data_AF-A0A1Y1V8V2-F1
#
_entry.id   AF-A0A1Y1V8V2-F1
#
_cell.length_a   1.000
_cell.length_b   1.000
_cell.length_c   1.000
_cell.angle_alpha   90.00
_cell.angle_beta   90.00
_cell.angle_gamma   90.00
#
_symmetry.space_group_name_H-M   'P 1'
#
loop_
_entity.id
_entity.type
_entity.pdbx_description
1 polymer ?
#
loop_
_entity_poly.entity_id
_entity_poly.type
_entity_poly.pdbx_seq_one_letter_code
_entity_poly.pdbx_strand_id
1 'polypeptide(L)'
;MKVNNLLKVQSIFYISIPIVFAKTINKCDELLGTINSYTSFFSCKVNEQGDINYLNVNDYDLTENDINKILSYTTITELSYTLNRDTNHQHNGYAKFPQFSKLKNLNTLLIKYSDIYNDCSFGFCQKIGLSIIPENTFKGLTNLETLTFDGIKINQNCIDDISSLGNLKNLSFYKSDFSENIDYTPISSLEKITKLTISKSIKEYHDSDGIFPINLVKNLDGQLKDLTINHYPESDYEDVEEMTTIEKLNLGLDTDTVNLKKMSGLKECYIHFERMMATDLINIDLTLPESENLNSLMIKGIQFTNGIIDEITEKTSIKSLSLSGGYKKLSYDKLNDLINLNNLETLKLAVNDSDDESIDLNIDFTKFPNLKSLGLEEVKFTNDTISNISKLVNLCELELGYSEIDAGLLNQLKSLKDNLSSLSLIHCDLDSIPNFIFSLSNLKYLNLGYNSILDFNENLSNLKNLESLILKSNNIKTEIPESLNSLTKLKEINLEFNNVKGKTLTNPSLETCIYGQLNSLCLAKKNKCIKEVIRPCEKKENEKCGKGIGKCSSGQCCSRKGYCGTTKDYCGKGCQSEFGNCYPSSSSTITKTVTMIRNSKPTNKAIRCGKGIGHCPSDNCCSRKGYCGTTNAYCGTGCQSEFGKCN
;
A
#
# COMPACT_ATOMS: atom_id res chain seq x y z
N MET A 1 3.23 27.58 -53.58
CA MET A 1 2.49 26.44 -54.18
C MET A 1 3.05 25.17 -53.55
N LYS A 2 2.24 24.22 -53.03
CA LYS A 2 1.30 23.30 -53.71
C LYS A 2 1.99 22.37 -54.75
N VAL A 3 1.81 21.03 -54.76
CA VAL A 3 1.35 20.09 -53.70
C VAL A 3 1.61 18.61 -54.13
N ASN A 4 1.93 17.74 -53.17
CA ASN A 4 1.75 16.26 -53.07
C ASN A 4 2.22 15.22 -54.14
N ASN A 5 2.75 14.11 -53.59
CA ASN A 5 2.57 12.68 -53.98
C ASN A 5 3.29 12.17 -55.27
N LEU A 6 3.59 10.87 -55.42
CA LEU A 6 2.99 9.65 -54.82
C LEU A 6 4.01 8.54 -54.46
N LEU A 7 3.62 7.59 -53.61
CA LEU A 7 4.42 6.41 -53.24
C LEU A 7 4.57 5.38 -54.37
N LYS A 8 5.68 4.64 -54.38
CA LYS A 8 5.68 3.18 -54.57
C LYS A 8 6.89 2.51 -53.90
N VAL A 9 6.63 1.40 -53.23
CA VAL A 9 7.60 0.59 -52.46
C VAL A 9 8.08 -0.58 -53.31
N GLN A 10 9.38 -0.90 -53.27
CA GLN A 10 9.84 -2.29 -53.27
C GLN A 10 11.31 -2.48 -52.83
N SER A 11 11.50 -3.45 -51.93
CA SER A 11 12.67 -4.34 -51.83
C SER A 11 14.09 -3.73 -51.70
N ILE A 12 14.49 -3.43 -50.46
CA ILE A 12 15.92 -3.51 -50.05
C ILE A 12 16.04 -4.61 -48.98
N PHE A 13 16.94 -5.56 -49.20
CA PHE A 13 17.32 -6.56 -48.20
C PHE A 13 18.12 -5.87 -47.08
N TYR A 14 17.48 -5.56 -45.96
CA TYR A 14 18.20 -5.28 -44.72
C TYR A 14 18.77 -6.59 -44.19
N ILE A 15 20.08 -6.76 -44.34
CA ILE A 15 20.83 -7.80 -43.63
C ILE A 15 20.68 -7.49 -42.14
N SER A 16 19.93 -8.33 -41.42
CA SER A 16 19.79 -8.25 -39.98
C SER A 16 21.11 -8.68 -39.33
N ILE A 17 22.08 -7.76 -39.26
CA ILE A 17 23.17 -7.86 -38.30
C ILE A 17 22.50 -8.07 -36.94
N PRO A 18 22.79 -9.16 -36.21
CA PRO A 18 22.30 -9.27 -34.85
C PRO A 18 22.97 -8.16 -34.04
N ILE A 19 22.20 -7.11 -33.72
CA ILE A 19 22.55 -6.21 -32.64
C ILE A 19 22.49 -7.06 -31.38
N VAL A 20 23.65 -7.65 -31.05
CA VAL A 20 23.91 -8.13 -29.70
C VAL A 20 23.82 -6.89 -28.84
N PHE A 21 22.67 -6.71 -28.20
CA PHE A 21 22.54 -5.82 -27.07
C PHE A 21 23.55 -6.31 -26.04
N ALA A 22 24.73 -5.69 -26.04
CA ALA A 22 25.70 -5.86 -24.98
C ALA A 22 24.96 -5.48 -23.71
N LYS A 23 24.66 -6.48 -22.87
CA LYS A 23 23.92 -6.29 -21.62
C LYS A 23 24.65 -5.19 -20.85
N THR A 24 24.02 -4.03 -20.71
CA THR A 24 24.61 -2.87 -20.02
C THR A 24 25.09 -3.35 -18.66
N ILE A 25 26.40 -3.19 -18.42
CA ILE A 25 27.02 -3.70 -17.19
C ILE A 25 26.48 -2.84 -16.07
N ASN A 26 25.65 -3.45 -15.22
CA ASN A 26 25.10 -2.81 -14.04
C ASN A 26 26.26 -2.46 -13.10
N LYS A 27 26.65 -1.19 -13.04
CA LYS A 27 27.81 -0.77 -12.24
C LYS A 27 27.59 -0.94 -10.73
N CYS A 28 26.35 -1.14 -10.27
CA CYS A 28 26.10 -1.60 -8.90
C CYS A 28 26.65 -3.02 -8.63
N ASP A 29 26.52 -3.95 -9.59
CA ASP A 29 27.05 -5.31 -9.46
C ASP A 29 28.58 -5.30 -9.48
N GLU A 30 29.18 -4.42 -10.31
CA GLU A 30 30.64 -4.21 -10.36
C GLU A 30 31.17 -3.58 -9.07
N LEU A 31 30.46 -2.61 -8.48
CA LEU A 31 30.83 -1.99 -7.22
C LEU A 31 30.74 -2.99 -6.06
N LEU A 32 29.61 -3.69 -5.92
CA LEU A 32 29.40 -4.76 -4.93
C LEU A 32 30.45 -5.88 -5.02
N GLY A 33 30.86 -6.25 -6.23
CA GLY A 33 31.94 -7.23 -6.44
C GLY A 33 33.35 -6.76 -6.06
N THR A 34 33.51 -5.53 -5.55
CA THR A 34 34.82 -4.91 -5.26
C THR A 34 34.95 -4.22 -3.90
N ILE A 35 33.85 -4.01 -3.17
CA ILE A 35 33.87 -3.41 -1.82
C ILE A 35 33.55 -4.45 -0.74
N ASN A 36 34.08 -4.26 0.46
CA ASN A 36 33.95 -5.24 1.56
C ASN A 36 32.60 -5.14 2.31
N SER A 37 31.47 -5.35 1.62
CA SER A 37 30.12 -5.08 2.15
C SER A 37 29.48 -6.24 2.92
N TYR A 38 30.11 -6.74 3.99
CA TYR A 38 29.52 -7.84 4.79
C TYR A 38 28.40 -7.40 5.73
N THR A 39 28.40 -6.14 6.22
CA THR A 39 27.33 -5.62 7.10
C THR A 39 26.64 -4.35 6.62
N SER A 40 27.25 -3.58 5.70
CA SER A 40 26.70 -2.30 5.22
C SER A 40 25.30 -2.45 4.62
N PHE A 41 24.33 -1.64 5.09
CA PHE A 41 22.99 -1.50 4.50
C PHE A 41 23.04 -0.81 3.11
N PHE A 42 23.58 -1.52 2.13
CA PHE A 42 23.89 -0.99 0.81
C PHE A 42 22.67 -1.05 -0.12
N SER A 43 22.35 0.06 -0.77
CA SER A 43 21.32 0.14 -1.81
C SER A 43 21.85 0.97 -2.97
N CYS A 44 21.66 0.50 -4.20
CA CYS A 44 22.25 1.09 -5.39
C CYS A 44 21.28 0.99 -6.56
N LYS A 45 21.19 2.04 -7.37
CA LYS A 45 20.42 2.06 -8.63
C LYS A 45 21.29 2.61 -9.76
N VAL A 46 20.95 2.20 -10.97
CA VAL A 46 21.58 2.70 -12.20
C VAL A 46 20.58 3.44 -13.08
N ASN A 47 21.09 4.36 -13.90
CA ASN A 47 20.36 4.97 -15.00
C ASN A 47 20.18 4.00 -16.19
N GLU A 48 19.53 4.46 -17.26
CA GLU A 48 19.31 3.66 -18.48
C GLU A 48 20.60 3.19 -19.16
N GLN A 49 21.71 3.90 -18.94
CA GLN A 49 23.04 3.60 -19.49
C GLN A 49 23.79 2.54 -18.66
N GLY A 50 23.30 2.19 -17.46
CA GLY A 50 23.95 1.25 -16.53
C GLY A 50 24.91 1.91 -15.53
N ASP A 51 24.99 3.24 -15.51
CA ASP A 51 25.81 4.00 -14.56
C ASP A 51 25.08 4.25 -13.24
N ILE A 52 25.81 4.20 -12.12
CA ILE A 52 25.26 4.46 -10.78
C ILE A 52 24.78 5.91 -10.70
N ASN A 53 23.50 6.11 -10.35
CA ASN A 53 22.91 7.43 -10.14
C ASN A 53 22.41 7.65 -8.70
N TYR A 54 21.95 6.59 -8.03
CA TYR A 54 21.57 6.61 -6.60
C TYR A 54 22.40 5.60 -5.81
N LEU A 55 22.84 6.02 -4.62
CA LEU A 55 23.59 5.17 -3.70
C LEU A 55 23.21 5.43 -2.23
N ASN A 56 23.03 4.37 -1.44
CA ASN A 56 22.99 4.38 0.02
C ASN A 56 24.21 3.64 0.56
N VAL A 57 25.03 4.34 1.35
CA VAL A 57 26.31 3.88 1.89
C VAL A 57 26.23 3.85 3.42
N ASN A 58 26.72 2.78 4.03
CA ASN A 58 27.11 2.75 5.45
C ASN A 58 28.59 2.38 5.49
N ASP A 59 29.42 3.23 6.12
CA ASP A 59 30.88 3.18 6.03
C ASP A 59 31.62 2.35 7.09
N TYR A 60 30.89 1.57 7.90
CA TYR A 60 31.43 0.73 8.98
C TYR A 60 32.57 -0.20 8.52
N ASP A 61 32.30 -1.08 7.56
CA ASP A 61 33.28 -2.03 7.00
C ASP A 61 34.13 -1.45 5.85
N LEU A 62 33.94 -0.18 5.48
CA LEU A 62 34.52 0.40 4.26
C LEU A 62 35.90 1.03 4.49
N THR A 63 36.83 0.79 3.57
CA THR A 63 38.20 1.35 3.59
C THR A 63 38.30 2.68 2.81
N GLU A 64 39.42 3.38 2.96
CA GLU A 64 39.71 4.58 2.14
C GLU A 64 39.73 4.29 0.63
N ASN A 65 40.03 3.06 0.21
CA ASN A 65 39.97 2.67 -1.20
C ASN A 65 38.52 2.51 -1.67
N ASP A 66 37.64 1.93 -0.85
CA ASP A 66 36.22 1.75 -1.16
C ASP A 66 35.51 3.11 -1.30
N ILE A 67 35.78 4.03 -0.35
CA ILE A 67 35.22 5.38 -0.39
C ILE A 67 35.77 6.18 -1.58
N ASN A 68 37.07 6.06 -1.92
CA ASN A 68 37.59 6.69 -3.13
C ASN A 68 37.04 6.06 -4.42
N LYS A 69 36.73 4.75 -4.46
CA LYS A 69 36.03 4.13 -5.60
C LYS A 69 34.60 4.66 -5.70
N ILE A 70 33.85 4.74 -4.60
CA ILE A 70 32.49 5.33 -4.56
C ILE A 70 32.51 6.77 -5.08
N LEU A 71 33.42 7.61 -4.56
CA LEU A 71 33.57 9.01 -4.98
C LEU A 71 34.13 9.20 -6.40
N SER A 72 34.46 8.12 -7.13
CA SER A 72 34.85 8.17 -8.55
C SER A 72 33.67 8.11 -9.53
N TYR A 73 32.50 7.65 -9.08
CA TYR A 73 31.29 7.59 -9.91
C TYR A 73 30.64 8.97 -10.02
N THR A 74 31.17 9.83 -10.89
CA THR A 74 30.66 11.20 -11.12
C THR A 74 29.23 11.24 -11.67
N THR A 75 28.61 10.10 -12.00
CA THR A 75 27.22 9.95 -12.41
C THR A 75 26.23 9.92 -11.24
N ILE A 76 26.69 9.83 -9.99
CA ILE A 76 25.84 9.87 -8.80
C ILE A 76 25.16 11.25 -8.71
N THR A 77 23.83 11.24 -8.72
CA THR A 77 22.94 12.39 -8.53
C THR A 77 22.30 12.40 -7.14
N GLU A 78 22.16 11.23 -6.51
CA GLU A 78 21.57 11.04 -5.18
C GLU A 78 22.50 10.20 -4.29
N LEU A 79 22.91 10.73 -3.14
CA LEU A 79 23.74 10.00 -2.17
C LEU A 79 23.13 10.09 -0.77
N SER A 80 22.87 8.93 -0.16
CA SER A 80 22.66 8.78 1.27
C SER A 80 23.91 8.14 1.87
N TYR A 81 24.51 8.78 2.87
CA TYR A 81 25.78 8.38 3.46
C TYR A 81 25.66 8.35 4.99
N THR A 82 25.82 7.17 5.57
CA THR A 82 25.83 6.93 7.01
C THR A 82 27.25 6.83 7.53
N LEU A 83 27.63 7.78 8.39
CA LEU A 83 28.91 7.91 9.10
C LEU A 83 28.90 7.09 10.40
N ASN A 84 29.84 6.16 10.51
CA ASN A 84 30.11 5.38 11.72
C ASN A 84 31.38 5.93 12.38
N ARG A 85 31.31 6.33 13.65
CA ARG A 85 32.43 6.96 14.38
C ARG A 85 32.50 6.45 15.82
N ASP A 86 32.43 5.13 15.96
CA ASP A 86 32.48 4.43 17.24
C ASP A 86 33.60 4.98 18.14
N THR A 87 33.21 5.51 19.28
CA THR A 87 34.10 6.17 20.25
C THR A 87 34.75 5.20 21.25
N ASN A 88 34.33 3.92 21.27
CA ASN A 88 34.70 2.94 22.29
C ASN A 88 35.23 1.60 21.75
N HIS A 89 35.14 1.33 20.45
CA HIS A 89 35.71 0.13 19.81
C HIS A 89 36.73 0.47 18.72
N GLN A 90 37.69 -0.44 18.52
CA GLN A 90 38.75 -0.27 17.51
C GLN A 90 38.22 -0.50 16.09
N HIS A 91 37.66 0.56 15.52
CA HIS A 91 37.11 0.58 14.16
C HIS A 91 38.23 0.50 13.09
N ASN A 92 38.19 -0.52 12.24
CA ASN A 92 39.15 -0.70 11.14
C ASN A 92 38.75 0.02 9.84
N GLY A 93 37.53 0.57 9.75
CA GLY A 93 37.00 1.29 8.59
C GLY A 93 37.43 2.77 8.50
N TYR A 94 36.85 3.47 7.52
CA TYR A 94 37.29 4.79 7.05
C TYR A 94 37.05 5.94 8.06
N ALA A 95 38.07 6.25 8.86
CA ALA A 95 38.03 7.28 9.90
C ALA A 95 38.02 8.76 9.43
N LYS A 96 37.99 9.05 8.12
CA LYS A 96 38.01 10.43 7.57
C LYS A 96 36.63 10.84 7.05
N PHE A 97 36.35 12.14 6.99
CA PHE A 97 35.12 12.63 6.38
C PHE A 97 35.19 12.55 4.82
N PRO A 98 34.15 12.07 4.12
CA PRO A 98 34.19 11.93 2.66
C PRO A 98 34.29 13.26 1.90
N GLN A 99 35.09 13.27 0.82
CA GLN A 99 35.21 14.42 -0.07
C GLN A 99 34.08 14.45 -1.11
N PHE A 100 32.86 14.81 -0.69
CA PHE A 100 31.68 14.84 -1.56
C PHE A 100 31.84 15.74 -2.78
N SER A 101 32.66 16.80 -2.72
CA SER A 101 32.95 17.73 -3.82
C SER A 101 33.54 17.09 -5.11
N LYS A 102 33.92 15.80 -5.06
CA LYS A 102 34.22 14.98 -6.26
C LYS A 102 32.96 14.70 -7.10
N LEU A 103 31.80 14.58 -6.47
CA LEU A 103 30.51 14.24 -7.09
C LEU A 103 29.80 15.49 -7.64
N LYS A 104 30.34 16.06 -8.73
CA LYS A 104 29.84 17.35 -9.28
C LYS A 104 28.40 17.33 -9.80
N ASN A 105 27.83 16.16 -10.06
CA ASN A 105 26.43 16.01 -10.51
C ASN A 105 25.45 15.72 -9.35
N LEU A 106 25.93 15.73 -8.11
CA LEU A 106 25.12 15.48 -6.92
C LEU A 106 24.06 16.58 -6.74
N ASN A 107 22.79 16.18 -6.81
CA ASN A 107 21.61 17.02 -6.61
C ASN A 107 21.03 16.84 -5.19
N THR A 108 21.07 15.61 -4.66
CA THR A 108 20.53 15.28 -3.33
C THR A 108 21.59 14.58 -2.49
N LEU A 109 21.83 15.12 -1.28
CA LEU A 109 22.78 14.59 -0.30
C LEU A 109 22.11 14.44 1.07
N LEU A 110 22.12 13.22 1.59
CA LEU A 110 21.65 12.86 2.93
C LEU A 110 22.84 12.33 3.75
N ILE A 111 23.19 13.03 4.82
CA ILE A 111 24.27 12.65 5.74
C ILE A 111 23.64 12.19 7.05
N LYS A 112 23.96 10.97 7.45
CA LYS A 112 23.51 10.38 8.71
C LYS A 112 24.67 10.10 9.64
N TYR A 113 24.45 10.22 10.93
CA TYR A 113 25.28 9.59 11.95
C TYR A 113 24.67 8.26 12.39
N SER A 114 25.50 7.33 12.86
CA SER A 114 25.11 5.95 13.08
C SER A 114 25.37 5.39 14.48
N ASP A 115 26.03 6.14 15.39
CA ASP A 115 26.45 5.56 16.67
C ASP A 115 25.27 4.87 17.33
N ILE A 116 25.55 3.64 17.74
CA ILE A 116 24.54 2.61 17.89
C ILE A 116 23.46 3.12 18.85
N TYR A 117 22.21 3.10 18.39
CA TYR A 117 21.04 3.17 19.25
C TYR A 117 21.17 2.07 20.31
N ASN A 118 21.75 2.39 21.46
CA ASN A 118 21.47 1.69 22.69
C ASN A 118 19.97 1.76 22.86
N ASP A 119 19.30 0.62 22.78
CA ASP A 119 17.86 0.58 22.92
C ASP A 119 17.51 0.99 24.35
N CYS A 120 17.04 2.24 24.52
CA CYS A 120 16.69 2.80 25.82
C CYS A 120 15.40 2.20 26.41
N SER A 121 15.12 0.91 26.16
CA SER A 121 13.98 0.15 26.68
C SER A 121 13.98 -0.01 28.22
N PHE A 122 15.03 0.49 28.89
CA PHE A 122 15.17 0.53 30.36
C PHE A 122 15.51 1.93 30.93
N GLY A 123 15.12 3.01 30.25
CA GLY A 123 14.89 4.31 30.92
C GLY A 123 16.11 5.21 31.19
N PHE A 124 17.29 4.92 30.66
CA PHE A 124 18.42 5.85 30.65
C PHE A 124 19.10 5.85 29.28
N CYS A 125 19.01 6.95 28.53
CA CYS A 125 19.81 7.15 27.32
C CYS A 125 21.14 7.83 27.70
N GLN A 126 22.27 7.17 27.46
CA GLN A 126 23.56 7.86 27.54
C GLN A 126 23.69 8.88 26.40
N LYS A 127 24.45 9.95 26.64
CA LYS A 127 24.62 11.09 25.72
C LYS A 127 24.92 10.61 24.30
N ILE A 128 24.09 11.05 23.36
CA ILE A 128 24.23 10.73 21.95
C ILE A 128 25.52 11.38 21.43
N GLY A 129 26.45 10.56 20.93
CA GLY A 129 27.52 11.03 20.08
C GLY A 129 26.91 11.59 18.79
N LEU A 130 27.41 12.71 18.30
CA LEU A 130 26.94 13.34 17.05
C LEU A 130 28.17 13.76 16.24
N SER A 131 28.22 13.42 14.95
CA SER A 131 29.28 13.96 14.09
C SER A 131 29.07 15.45 13.90
N ILE A 132 30.16 16.21 14.02
CA ILE A 132 30.27 17.56 13.51
C ILE A 132 30.61 17.48 12.01
N ILE A 133 30.14 18.44 11.21
CA ILE A 133 30.53 18.60 9.80
C ILE A 133 31.83 19.40 9.71
N PRO A 134 32.88 18.94 9.00
CA PRO A 134 34.09 19.72 8.76
C PRO A 134 33.83 20.93 7.86
N GLU A 135 34.62 21.98 8.01
CA GLU A 135 34.60 23.17 7.15
C GLU A 135 34.96 22.83 5.69
N ASN A 136 34.35 23.54 4.73
CA ASN A 136 34.49 23.34 3.28
C ASN A 136 33.97 21.99 2.74
N THR A 137 33.16 21.25 3.50
CA THR A 137 32.58 19.95 3.11
C THR A 137 31.70 20.05 1.87
N PHE A 138 30.84 21.07 1.79
CA PHE A 138 29.91 21.23 0.67
C PHE A 138 30.48 22.06 -0.50
N LYS A 139 31.72 22.54 -0.36
CA LYS A 139 32.35 23.48 -1.27
C LYS A 139 32.49 22.89 -2.69
N GLY A 140 31.82 23.52 -3.65
CA GLY A 140 31.82 23.11 -5.05
C GLY A 140 30.71 22.12 -5.43
N LEU A 141 29.80 21.76 -4.52
CA LEU A 141 28.55 21.05 -4.83
C LEU A 141 27.51 22.00 -5.46
N THR A 142 27.88 22.71 -6.53
CA THR A 142 27.07 23.80 -7.11
C THR A 142 25.74 23.34 -7.71
N ASN A 143 25.52 22.04 -7.87
CA ASN A 143 24.28 21.45 -8.40
C ASN A 143 23.37 20.86 -7.32
N LEU A 144 23.71 21.02 -6.03
CA LEU A 144 22.94 20.49 -4.93
C LEU A 144 21.65 21.30 -4.72
N GLU A 145 20.52 20.60 -4.76
CA GLU A 145 19.17 21.16 -4.56
C GLU A 145 18.51 20.64 -3.28
N THR A 146 18.96 19.50 -2.74
CA THR A 146 18.47 18.93 -1.47
C THR A 146 19.63 18.52 -0.58
N LEU A 147 19.63 19.01 0.67
CA LEU A 147 20.59 18.63 1.70
C LEU A 147 19.85 18.22 2.98
N THR A 148 20.22 17.07 3.53
CA THR A 148 19.59 16.52 4.73
C THR A 148 20.62 15.99 5.72
N PHE A 149 20.38 16.27 6.99
CA PHE A 149 21.14 15.79 8.15
C PHE A 149 20.26 14.89 9.04
N ASP A 150 20.83 13.82 9.58
CA ASP A 150 20.17 12.89 10.49
C ASP A 150 21.17 12.48 11.61
N GLY A 151 21.00 12.99 12.83
CA GLY A 151 21.96 12.71 13.93
C GLY A 151 23.26 13.55 13.89
N ILE A 152 23.22 14.78 13.41
CA ILE A 152 24.42 15.61 13.18
C ILE A 152 24.44 16.83 14.12
N LYS A 153 25.61 17.22 14.62
CA LYS A 153 25.78 18.46 15.38
C LYS A 153 26.14 19.61 14.44
N ILE A 154 25.27 20.61 14.42
CA ILE A 154 25.37 21.83 13.60
C ILE A 154 26.15 22.89 14.39
N ASN A 155 27.03 23.59 13.69
CA ASN A 155 27.89 24.67 14.18
C ASN A 155 28.03 25.78 13.13
N GLN A 156 28.76 26.84 13.42
CA GLN A 156 28.95 27.98 12.51
C GLN A 156 29.49 27.53 11.14
N ASN A 157 30.59 26.78 11.10
CA ASN A 157 31.22 26.32 9.86
C ASN A 157 30.25 25.52 8.97
N CYS A 158 29.29 24.79 9.56
CA CYS A 158 28.25 24.08 8.81
C CYS A 158 27.25 25.06 8.18
N ILE A 159 26.81 26.10 8.88
CA ILE A 159 25.93 27.14 8.32
C ILE A 159 26.64 27.97 7.25
N ASP A 160 27.90 28.33 7.47
CA ASP A 160 28.73 29.04 6.50
C ASP A 160 28.89 28.22 5.20
N ASP A 161 29.22 26.92 5.31
CA ASP A 161 29.28 26.01 4.16
C ASP A 161 27.93 25.89 3.43
N ILE A 162 26.82 25.77 4.18
CA ILE A 162 25.47 25.67 3.62
C ILE A 162 25.10 26.95 2.84
N SER A 163 25.48 28.14 3.34
CA SER A 163 25.22 29.41 2.65
C SER A 163 25.86 29.50 1.25
N SER A 164 26.90 28.71 0.96
CA SER A 164 27.52 28.66 -0.37
C SER A 164 26.68 27.94 -1.45
N LEU A 165 25.58 27.29 -1.07
CA LEU A 165 24.78 26.40 -1.93
C LEU A 165 23.63 27.12 -2.64
N GLY A 166 23.92 28.12 -3.48
CA GLY A 166 22.92 28.93 -4.22
C GLY A 166 22.02 28.20 -5.24
N ASN A 167 21.93 26.87 -5.19
CA ASN A 167 20.92 26.05 -5.87
C ASN A 167 20.04 25.24 -4.91
N LEU A 168 20.26 25.34 -3.59
CA LEU A 168 19.51 24.59 -2.58
C LEU A 168 18.05 25.04 -2.52
N LYS A 169 17.13 24.06 -2.59
CA LYS A 169 15.67 24.23 -2.54
C LYS A 169 15.07 23.63 -1.27
N ASN A 170 15.66 22.53 -0.80
CA ASN A 170 15.23 21.78 0.37
C ASN A 170 16.39 21.62 1.35
N LEU A 171 16.19 22.05 2.60
CA LEU A 171 17.12 21.85 3.70
C LEU A 171 16.40 21.14 4.85
N SER A 172 17.00 20.10 5.41
CA SER A 172 16.34 19.26 6.44
C SER A 172 17.29 18.80 7.53
N PHE A 173 16.86 18.93 8.78
CA PHE A 173 17.57 18.54 10.00
C PHE A 173 16.71 17.59 10.82
N TYR A 174 17.12 16.33 10.91
CA TYR A 174 16.49 15.31 11.74
C TYR A 174 17.43 14.95 12.90
N LYS A 175 16.91 14.85 14.13
CA LYS A 175 17.65 14.46 15.35
C LYS A 175 19.00 15.18 15.47
N SER A 176 19.03 16.45 15.10
CA SER A 176 20.26 17.23 14.92
C SER A 176 20.34 18.30 16.01
N ASP A 177 21.52 18.43 16.60
CA ASP A 177 21.79 19.33 17.72
C ASP A 177 22.41 20.63 17.20
N PHE A 178 21.92 21.77 17.69
CA PHE A 178 22.39 23.10 17.28
C PHE A 178 23.27 23.69 18.38
N SER A 179 24.51 24.01 18.02
CA SER A 179 25.45 24.63 18.97
C SER A 179 24.98 26.02 19.40
N GLU A 180 25.31 26.42 20.63
CA GLU A 180 25.07 27.77 21.12
C GLU A 180 25.71 28.85 20.22
N ASN A 181 25.08 30.03 20.19
CA ASN A 181 25.64 31.26 19.60
C ASN A 181 26.01 31.18 18.09
N ILE A 182 25.30 30.37 17.30
CA ILE A 182 25.41 30.35 15.83
C ILE A 182 24.78 31.63 15.23
N ASP A 183 25.53 32.29 14.34
CA ASP A 183 25.04 33.31 13.43
C ASP A 183 24.42 32.66 12.18
N TYR A 184 23.12 32.87 12.00
CA TYR A 184 22.36 32.35 10.86
C TYR A 184 22.23 33.34 9.70
N THR A 185 22.71 34.59 9.84
CA THR A 185 22.61 35.60 8.76
C THR A 185 23.26 35.20 7.42
N PRO A 186 24.31 34.34 7.34
CA PRO A 186 24.80 33.86 6.05
C PRO A 186 23.74 33.12 5.21
N ILE A 187 22.80 32.40 5.85
CA ILE A 187 21.87 31.52 5.13
C ILE A 187 20.79 32.28 4.34
N SER A 188 20.56 33.56 4.64
CA SER A 188 19.64 34.40 3.87
C SER A 188 20.03 34.56 2.39
N SER A 189 21.27 34.23 2.03
CA SER A 189 21.77 34.19 0.65
C SER A 189 21.18 33.08 -0.25
N LEU A 190 20.44 32.12 0.31
CA LEU A 190 19.91 30.97 -0.41
C LEU A 190 18.63 31.26 -1.23
N GLU A 191 18.72 32.15 -2.22
CA GLU A 191 17.60 32.69 -3.05
C GLU A 191 16.59 31.68 -3.66
N LYS A 192 16.85 30.37 -3.57
CA LYS A 192 16.01 29.29 -4.12
C LYS A 192 15.45 28.35 -3.06
N ILE A 193 15.72 28.59 -1.77
CA ILE A 193 15.23 27.75 -0.68
C ILE A 193 13.72 27.93 -0.54
N THR A 194 12.99 26.83 -0.70
CA THR A 194 11.52 26.80 -0.61
C THR A 194 11.02 25.91 0.52
N LYS A 195 11.84 24.94 0.96
CA LYS A 195 11.47 23.98 2.01
C LYS A 195 12.50 23.92 3.12
N LEU A 196 12.03 24.05 4.36
CA LEU A 196 12.79 23.79 5.58
C LEU A 196 12.10 22.69 6.40
N THR A 197 12.89 21.81 7.00
CA THR A 197 12.39 20.80 7.93
C THR A 197 13.34 20.68 9.13
N ILE A 198 12.79 20.79 10.34
CA ILE A 198 13.53 20.68 11.59
C ILE A 198 12.74 19.72 12.49
N SER A 199 13.36 18.62 12.93
CA SER A 199 12.67 17.59 13.71
C SER A 199 13.62 17.02 14.75
N LYS A 200 13.33 17.20 16.04
CA LYS A 200 14.09 16.53 17.10
C LYS A 200 13.74 15.03 17.12
N SER A 201 14.39 14.27 18.00
CA SER A 201 14.06 12.86 18.25
C SER A 201 13.05 12.73 19.37
N ILE A 202 11.98 11.94 19.17
CA ILE A 202 10.95 11.71 20.19
C ILE A 202 11.51 11.08 21.49
N LYS A 203 12.68 10.43 21.43
CA LYS A 203 13.36 9.81 22.59
C LYS A 203 14.32 10.75 23.34
N GLU A 204 14.62 11.95 22.83
CA GLU A 204 15.54 12.92 23.45
C GLU A 204 14.87 13.89 24.45
N TYR A 205 13.59 13.62 24.75
CA TYR A 205 12.64 14.49 25.47
C TYR A 205 13.02 14.91 26.90
N HIS A 206 14.03 14.29 27.52
CA HIS A 206 14.28 14.39 28.96
C HIS A 206 15.74 14.70 29.36
N ASP A 207 16.70 14.69 28.43
CA ASP A 207 18.14 14.78 28.75
C ASP A 207 18.96 15.64 27.75
N SER A 208 18.31 16.55 26.98
CA SER A 208 19.04 17.43 26.05
C SER A 208 18.46 18.84 25.90
N ASP A 209 19.24 19.84 26.32
CA ASP A 209 19.04 21.29 26.12
C ASP A 209 19.23 21.72 24.65
N GLY A 210 18.94 20.84 23.69
CA GLY A 210 19.13 21.05 22.26
C GLY A 210 18.25 22.18 21.74
N ILE A 211 18.88 23.32 21.46
CA ILE A 211 18.28 24.61 21.12
C ILE A 211 17.46 24.51 19.84
N PHE A 212 16.23 25.03 19.84
CA PHE A 212 15.50 25.27 18.59
C PHE A 212 16.14 26.46 17.85
N PRO A 213 16.56 26.30 16.58
CA PRO A 213 17.24 27.36 15.86
C PRO A 213 16.22 28.34 15.26
N ILE A 214 15.41 29.04 16.05
CA ILE A 214 14.39 29.97 15.51
C ILE A 214 15.00 31.01 14.54
N ASN A 215 16.23 31.45 14.80
CA ASN A 215 16.95 32.37 13.93
C ASN A 215 17.27 31.77 12.54
N LEU A 216 17.36 30.46 12.38
CA LEU A 216 17.44 29.79 11.08
C LEU A 216 16.14 29.97 10.29
N VAL A 217 14.98 29.84 10.95
CA VAL A 217 13.66 30.03 10.34
C VAL A 217 13.49 31.51 9.94
N LYS A 218 13.79 32.45 10.86
CA LYS A 218 13.70 33.90 10.61
C LYS A 218 14.57 34.38 9.44
N ASN A 219 15.83 33.92 9.35
CA ASN A 219 16.72 34.32 8.27
C ASN A 219 16.30 33.75 6.90
N LEU A 220 15.33 32.83 6.87
CA LEU A 220 14.73 32.26 5.66
C LEU A 220 13.25 32.67 5.45
N ASP A 221 12.67 33.51 6.32
CA ASP A 221 11.34 34.08 6.07
C ASP A 221 11.33 34.92 4.78
N GLY A 222 10.17 35.01 4.15
CA GLY A 222 10.01 35.55 2.80
C GLY A 222 10.35 34.55 1.69
N GLN A 223 11.28 33.61 1.93
CA GLN A 223 11.74 32.63 0.93
C GLN A 223 10.97 31.30 1.05
N LEU A 224 10.72 30.84 2.28
CA LEU A 224 10.08 29.56 2.55
C LEU A 224 8.62 29.48 2.07
N LYS A 225 8.24 28.27 1.67
CA LYS A 225 6.90 27.88 1.19
C LYS A 225 6.37 26.64 1.88
N ASP A 226 7.25 25.71 2.22
CA ASP A 226 6.96 24.49 2.97
C ASP A 226 7.84 24.49 4.24
N LEU A 227 7.20 24.53 5.42
CA LEU A 227 7.85 24.50 6.72
C LEU A 227 7.36 23.29 7.52
N THR A 228 8.29 22.51 8.05
CA THR A 228 8.02 21.41 8.98
C THR A 228 8.84 21.58 10.26
N ILE A 229 8.17 21.64 11.41
CA ILE A 229 8.80 21.69 12.74
C ILE A 229 8.17 20.59 13.61
N ASN A 230 8.95 19.65 14.14
CA ASN A 230 8.44 18.63 15.07
C ASN A 230 9.32 18.47 16.31
N HIS A 231 8.69 18.15 17.44
CA HIS A 231 9.35 17.74 18.69
C HIS A 231 10.22 18.83 19.34
N TYR A 232 9.77 20.09 19.23
CA TYR A 232 10.33 21.26 19.93
C TYR A 232 9.28 21.86 20.90
N PRO A 233 9.71 22.47 22.03
CA PRO A 233 8.83 22.95 23.09
C PRO A 233 8.11 24.26 22.74
N GLU A 234 7.10 24.60 23.55
CA GLU A 234 6.17 25.70 23.36
C GLU A 234 6.78 27.10 23.16
N SER A 235 7.85 27.44 23.88
CA SER A 235 8.47 28.78 23.90
C SER A 235 9.08 29.23 22.56
N ASP A 236 9.11 28.32 21.58
CA ASP A 236 9.85 28.48 20.33
C ASP A 236 8.95 28.81 19.11
N TYR A 237 7.62 28.82 19.29
CA TYR A 237 6.65 28.96 18.18
C TYR A 237 6.11 30.38 17.92
N GLU A 238 6.16 31.33 18.88
CA GLU A 238 5.59 32.69 18.72
C GLU A 238 6.05 33.38 17.41
N ASP A 239 7.32 33.19 17.05
CA ASP A 239 7.93 33.78 15.85
C ASP A 239 7.55 33.06 14.54
N VAL A 240 7.05 31.82 14.62
CA VAL A 240 6.54 31.06 13.47
C VAL A 240 5.13 31.54 13.12
N GLU A 241 4.33 31.91 14.13
CA GLU A 241 2.96 32.43 13.98
C GLU A 241 2.87 33.75 13.20
N GLU A 242 3.94 34.56 13.23
CA GLU A 242 4.07 35.80 12.47
C GLU A 242 4.34 35.60 10.96
N MET A 243 4.74 34.39 10.53
CA MET A 243 5.18 34.15 9.14
C MET A 243 4.02 34.26 8.13
N THR A 244 4.24 34.97 7.02
CA THR A 244 3.16 35.24 6.03
C THR A 244 3.32 34.48 4.71
N THR A 245 4.52 34.00 4.39
CA THR A 245 4.83 33.43 3.05
C THR A 245 4.62 31.92 2.92
N ILE A 246 4.49 31.21 4.05
CA ILE A 246 4.27 29.77 4.11
C ILE A 246 2.95 29.38 3.43
N GLU A 247 3.01 28.40 2.53
CA GLU A 247 1.83 27.83 1.85
C GLU A 247 1.50 26.43 2.38
N LYS A 248 2.51 25.72 2.91
CA LYS A 248 2.38 24.41 3.55
C LYS A 248 3.08 24.39 4.90
N LEU A 249 2.34 24.03 5.95
CA LEU A 249 2.83 23.94 7.32
C LEU A 249 2.62 22.54 7.88
N ASN A 250 3.62 22.03 8.61
CA ASN A 250 3.54 20.80 9.39
C ASN A 250 4.13 21.06 10.79
N LEU A 251 3.31 20.93 11.83
CA LEU A 251 3.68 21.15 13.23
C LEU A 251 3.46 19.89 14.07
N GLY A 252 4.55 19.33 14.61
CA GLY A 252 4.57 18.26 15.60
C GLY A 252 4.79 18.82 17.01
N LEU A 253 3.70 19.03 17.74
CA LEU A 253 3.62 19.98 18.86
C LEU A 253 3.72 19.33 20.26
N ASP A 254 4.10 20.18 21.23
CA ASP A 254 4.08 19.91 22.68
C ASP A 254 3.41 21.03 23.51
N THR A 255 2.80 22.00 22.83
CA THR A 255 2.14 23.21 23.36
C THR A 255 0.62 23.02 23.48
N ASP A 256 -0.06 23.79 24.34
CA ASP A 256 -1.52 23.85 24.39
C ASP A 256 -2.14 25.01 23.58
N THR A 257 -1.34 25.76 22.82
CA THR A 257 -1.78 26.96 22.10
C THR A 257 -1.17 27.03 20.69
N VAL A 258 -1.98 27.37 19.68
CA VAL A 258 -1.53 27.49 18.27
C VAL A 258 -2.31 28.60 17.56
N ASN A 259 -1.63 29.68 17.17
CA ASN A 259 -2.24 30.88 16.61
C ASN A 259 -1.72 31.20 15.21
N LEU A 260 -2.22 30.48 14.20
CA LEU A 260 -1.83 30.63 12.79
C LEU A 260 -2.47 31.86 12.10
N LYS A 261 -3.05 32.78 12.87
CA LYS A 261 -3.95 33.84 12.41
C LYS A 261 -3.36 34.70 11.29
N LYS A 262 -2.07 34.99 11.35
CA LYS A 262 -1.34 35.86 10.40
C LYS A 262 -0.84 35.14 9.14
N MET A 263 -0.90 33.81 9.09
CA MET A 263 -0.41 32.98 7.98
C MET A 263 -1.31 33.05 6.72
N SER A 264 -1.49 34.25 6.18
CA SER A 264 -2.40 34.54 5.07
C SER A 264 -2.07 33.81 3.75
N GLY A 265 -0.86 33.26 3.61
CA GLY A 265 -0.46 32.40 2.49
C GLY A 265 -0.87 30.93 2.59
N LEU A 266 -1.33 30.47 3.77
CA LEU A 266 -1.43 29.04 4.09
C LEU A 266 -2.55 28.32 3.32
N LYS A 267 -2.20 27.17 2.71
CA LYS A 267 -3.09 26.34 1.88
C LYS A 267 -3.21 24.92 2.39
N GLU A 268 -2.15 24.39 2.97
CA GLU A 268 -2.09 23.06 3.57
C GLU A 268 -1.55 23.17 5.00
N CYS A 269 -2.34 22.73 5.98
CA CYS A 269 -1.91 22.68 7.38
C CYS A 269 -2.03 21.25 7.91
N TYR A 270 -0.94 20.72 8.47
CA TYR A 270 -0.93 19.50 9.26
C TYR A 270 -0.45 19.81 10.68
N ILE A 271 -1.29 19.49 11.66
CA ILE A 271 -1.00 19.63 13.08
C ILE A 271 -1.07 18.24 13.70
N HIS A 272 -0.04 17.83 14.43
CA HIS A 272 0.00 16.53 15.09
C HIS A 272 0.69 16.58 16.45
N PHE A 273 0.24 15.70 17.35
CA PHE A 273 0.71 15.62 18.72
C PHE A 273 1.25 14.22 19.01
N GLU A 274 2.48 14.15 19.52
CA GLU A 274 3.25 12.90 19.68
C GLU A 274 3.89 12.77 21.07
N ARG A 275 3.13 13.01 22.15
CA ARG A 275 3.57 12.65 23.51
C ARG A 275 3.56 11.14 23.70
N MET A 276 4.73 10.55 23.97
CA MET A 276 4.89 9.10 24.12
C MET A 276 4.40 8.51 25.45
N MET A 277 4.16 9.32 26.49
CA MET A 277 3.92 8.84 27.87
C MET A 277 2.77 9.52 28.62
N ALA A 278 1.91 10.27 27.92
CA ALA A 278 0.64 10.73 28.48
C ALA A 278 -0.48 9.76 28.05
N THR A 279 -1.33 9.36 28.98
CA THR A 279 -2.60 8.67 28.68
C THR A 279 -3.67 9.62 28.14
N ASP A 280 -3.49 10.92 28.41
CA ASP A 280 -4.53 11.93 28.29
C ASP A 280 -4.25 12.81 27.06
N LEU A 281 -5.27 12.96 26.21
CA LEU A 281 -5.21 13.83 25.03
C LEU A 281 -5.16 15.32 25.40
N ILE A 282 -4.29 16.07 24.73
CA ILE A 282 -4.10 17.52 24.97
C ILE A 282 -5.28 18.30 24.39
N ASN A 283 -5.68 19.35 25.09
CA ASN A 283 -6.68 20.33 24.64
C ASN A 283 -5.91 21.53 24.13
N ILE A 284 -6.27 22.07 22.96
CA ILE A 284 -5.52 23.18 22.35
C ILE A 284 -6.44 24.36 22.09
N ASP A 285 -5.97 25.57 22.37
CA ASP A 285 -6.52 26.79 21.80
C ASP A 285 -5.93 26.99 20.40
N LEU A 286 -6.74 26.71 19.37
CA LEU A 286 -6.33 26.76 17.97
C LEU A 286 -7.03 27.91 17.27
N THR A 287 -6.27 28.90 16.82
CA THR A 287 -6.71 29.92 15.85
C THR A 287 -6.13 29.61 14.48
N LEU A 288 -6.98 29.51 13.46
CA LEU A 288 -6.57 29.29 12.06
C LEU A 288 -6.41 30.65 11.34
N PRO A 289 -5.83 30.70 10.12
CA PRO A 289 -5.61 31.96 9.41
C PRO A 289 -6.89 32.75 9.15
N GLU A 290 -6.79 34.09 9.11
CA GLU A 290 -7.91 34.96 8.66
C GLU A 290 -8.22 34.82 7.16
N SER A 291 -7.35 34.15 6.39
CA SER A 291 -7.48 34.00 4.93
C SER A 291 -8.22 32.73 4.52
N GLU A 292 -9.18 32.86 3.62
CA GLU A 292 -9.86 31.75 2.92
C GLU A 292 -8.99 31.10 1.82
N ASN A 293 -7.73 30.81 2.16
CA ASN A 293 -6.76 30.10 1.32
C ASN A 293 -6.55 28.63 1.75
N LEU A 294 -7.03 28.24 2.93
CA LEU A 294 -6.78 26.93 3.55
C LEU A 294 -7.60 25.83 2.84
N ASN A 295 -6.99 25.15 1.88
CA ASN A 295 -7.64 24.09 1.08
C ASN A 295 -7.62 22.72 1.78
N SER A 296 -6.60 22.46 2.61
CA SER A 296 -6.46 21.19 3.34
C SER A 296 -6.04 21.41 4.78
N LEU A 297 -6.77 20.79 5.71
CA LEU A 297 -6.48 20.80 7.14
C LEU A 297 -6.48 19.36 7.68
N MET A 298 -5.41 18.98 8.38
CA MET A 298 -5.32 17.73 9.10
C MET A 298 -4.87 17.99 10.54
N ILE A 299 -5.60 17.45 11.52
CA ILE A 299 -5.32 17.61 12.95
C ILE A 299 -5.35 16.23 13.60
N LYS A 300 -4.27 15.86 14.31
CA LYS A 300 -4.08 14.52 14.90
C LYS A 300 -3.62 14.57 16.37
N GLY A 301 -4.19 13.72 17.21
CA GLY A 301 -3.71 13.42 18.56
C GLY A 301 -4.20 14.38 19.65
N ILE A 302 -5.37 15.00 19.45
CA ILE A 302 -5.91 16.04 20.33
C ILE A 302 -7.26 15.66 20.93
N GLN A 303 -7.65 16.34 22.00
CA GLN A 303 -9.03 16.36 22.49
C GLN A 303 -9.76 17.52 21.80
N PHE A 304 -10.68 17.19 20.87
CA PHE A 304 -11.50 18.20 20.20
C PHE A 304 -12.47 18.87 21.19
N THR A 305 -12.64 20.18 21.04
CA THR A 305 -13.56 21.02 21.82
C THR A 305 -14.50 21.76 20.87
N ASN A 306 -15.64 22.26 21.37
CA ASN A 306 -16.59 22.98 20.53
C ASN A 306 -15.92 24.12 19.74
N GLY A 307 -15.07 24.92 20.40
CA GLY A 307 -14.39 26.08 19.78
C GLY A 307 -13.46 25.71 18.62
N ILE A 308 -12.79 24.56 18.69
CA ILE A 308 -11.98 24.05 17.57
C ILE A 308 -12.88 23.72 16.37
N ILE A 309 -14.05 23.12 16.59
CA ILE A 309 -15.01 22.85 15.52
C ILE A 309 -15.59 24.16 14.96
N ASP A 310 -15.92 25.13 15.81
CA ASP A 310 -16.35 26.48 15.38
C ASP A 310 -15.30 27.12 14.44
N GLU A 311 -14.05 27.26 14.88
CA GLU A 311 -12.94 27.84 14.10
C GLU A 311 -12.70 27.11 12.76
N ILE A 312 -12.82 25.78 12.74
CA ILE A 312 -12.74 24.97 11.51
C ILE A 312 -13.91 25.28 10.57
N THR A 313 -15.14 25.37 11.08
CA THR A 313 -16.34 25.57 10.25
C THR A 313 -16.43 26.96 9.63
N GLU A 314 -15.72 27.96 10.17
CA GLU A 314 -15.59 29.26 9.52
C GLU A 314 -14.79 29.20 8.21
N LYS A 315 -13.83 28.28 8.06
CA LYS A 315 -12.90 28.26 6.92
C LYS A 315 -13.52 27.53 5.73
N THR A 316 -14.51 28.18 5.10
CA THR A 316 -15.32 27.60 4.03
C THR A 316 -14.54 27.20 2.78
N SER A 317 -13.29 27.67 2.64
CA SER A 317 -12.33 27.26 1.61
C SER A 317 -11.82 25.81 1.73
N ILE A 318 -11.99 25.13 2.87
CA ILE A 318 -11.50 23.76 3.08
C ILE A 318 -12.18 22.76 2.14
N LYS A 319 -11.36 21.97 1.46
CA LYS A 319 -11.75 20.87 0.56
C LYS A 319 -11.39 19.49 1.10
N SER A 320 -10.35 19.41 1.92
CA SER A 320 -9.89 18.17 2.54
C SER A 320 -9.73 18.40 4.04
N LEU A 321 -10.55 17.72 4.83
CA LEU A 321 -10.51 17.77 6.30
C LEU A 321 -10.22 16.38 6.85
N SER A 322 -9.25 16.28 7.76
CA SER A 322 -8.92 15.03 8.45
C SER A 322 -8.73 15.29 9.95
N LEU A 323 -9.63 14.79 10.79
CA LEU A 323 -9.56 14.94 12.25
C LEU A 323 -9.35 13.57 12.90
N SER A 324 -8.37 13.48 13.81
CA SER A 324 -8.00 12.24 14.50
C SER A 324 -7.69 12.56 15.97
N GLY A 325 -8.44 11.98 16.90
CA GLY A 325 -8.35 12.34 18.32
C GLY A 325 -9.56 11.92 19.15
N GLY A 326 -9.66 12.43 20.38
CA GLY A 326 -10.79 12.18 21.28
C GLY A 326 -11.86 13.26 21.14
N TYR A 327 -13.12 12.91 21.36
CA TYR A 327 -14.26 13.83 21.16
C TYR A 327 -15.13 14.03 22.43
N LYS A 328 -14.72 13.49 23.59
CA LYS A 328 -15.40 13.62 24.90
C LYS A 328 -15.79 15.04 25.32
N LYS A 329 -15.08 16.07 24.84
CA LYS A 329 -15.35 17.49 25.15
C LYS A 329 -16.20 18.21 24.10
N LEU A 330 -16.72 17.51 23.11
CA LEU A 330 -17.75 18.04 22.22
C LEU A 330 -19.14 17.91 22.86
N SER A 331 -20.01 18.87 22.54
CA SER A 331 -21.45 18.68 22.66
C SER A 331 -21.91 17.66 21.62
N TYR A 332 -22.86 16.80 21.97
CA TYR A 332 -23.27 15.61 21.20
C TYR A 332 -23.42 15.84 19.69
N ASP A 333 -24.11 16.91 19.28
CA ASP A 333 -24.36 17.21 17.86
C ASP A 333 -23.27 18.07 17.18
N LYS A 334 -22.21 18.49 17.88
CA LYS A 334 -21.31 19.56 17.41
C LYS A 334 -20.57 19.20 16.11
N LEU A 335 -20.25 17.93 15.88
CA LEU A 335 -19.63 17.48 14.63
C LEU A 335 -20.53 17.66 13.40
N ASN A 336 -21.85 17.75 13.57
CA ASN A 336 -22.76 18.02 12.47
C ASN A 336 -22.62 19.46 11.93
N ASP A 337 -22.01 20.40 12.66
CA ASP A 337 -21.70 21.75 12.13
C ASP A 337 -20.67 21.70 10.98
N LEU A 338 -19.92 20.61 10.82
CA LEU A 338 -19.00 20.40 9.69
C LEU A 338 -19.70 20.49 8.33
N ILE A 339 -21.02 20.28 8.25
CA ILE A 339 -21.81 20.43 7.01
C ILE A 339 -21.74 21.85 6.41
N ASN A 340 -21.32 22.85 7.20
CA ASN A 340 -21.09 24.21 6.71
C ASN A 340 -19.91 24.32 5.73
N LEU A 341 -19.02 23.32 5.70
CA LEU A 341 -17.92 23.20 4.73
C LEU A 341 -18.44 22.76 3.35
N ASN A 342 -19.15 23.66 2.67
CA ASN A 342 -19.83 23.40 1.40
C ASN A 342 -18.88 22.98 0.25
N ASN A 343 -17.59 23.32 0.34
CA ASN A 343 -16.56 22.97 -0.64
C ASN A 343 -15.88 21.60 -0.36
N LEU A 344 -16.27 20.88 0.70
CA LEU A 344 -15.58 19.67 1.13
C LEU A 344 -15.72 18.53 0.11
N GLU A 345 -14.59 18.07 -0.41
CA GLU A 345 -14.44 16.95 -1.34
C GLU A 345 -13.97 15.67 -0.62
N THR A 346 -13.21 15.82 0.48
CA THR A 346 -12.68 14.74 1.32
C THR A 346 -12.93 15.03 2.80
N LEU A 347 -13.53 14.07 3.51
CA LEU A 347 -13.68 14.07 4.97
C LEU A 347 -13.09 12.78 5.54
N LYS A 348 -12.19 12.89 6.52
CA LYS A 348 -11.73 11.76 7.34
C LYS A 348 -11.90 12.08 8.83
N LEU A 349 -12.51 11.16 9.58
CA LEU A 349 -12.71 11.28 11.03
C LEU A 349 -12.26 9.97 11.70
N ALA A 350 -11.40 10.08 12.70
CA ALA A 350 -10.92 8.96 13.51
C ALA A 350 -11.02 9.28 15.00
N VAL A 351 -11.64 8.39 15.79
CA VAL A 351 -11.60 8.46 17.25
C VAL A 351 -10.30 7.81 17.71
N ASN A 352 -9.58 8.40 18.66
CA ASN A 352 -8.29 7.87 19.13
C ASN A 352 -8.10 8.11 20.64
N ASP A 353 -9.06 7.61 21.42
CA ASP A 353 -9.06 7.66 22.88
C ASP A 353 -9.44 6.27 23.43
N SER A 354 -8.58 5.69 24.28
CA SER A 354 -8.76 4.33 24.80
C SER A 354 -9.92 4.15 25.78
N ASP A 355 -10.45 5.26 26.30
CA ASP A 355 -11.54 5.32 27.27
C ASP A 355 -12.86 5.81 26.63
N ASP A 356 -12.90 6.07 25.31
CA ASP A 356 -14.16 6.30 24.59
C ASP A 356 -14.81 4.97 24.17
N GLU A 357 -16.07 4.74 24.60
CA GLU A 357 -16.94 3.84 23.84
C GLU A 357 -17.15 4.45 22.45
N SER A 358 -17.07 3.63 21.39
CA SER A 358 -17.20 4.06 19.99
C SER A 358 -18.29 5.12 19.82
N ILE A 359 -17.93 6.28 19.27
CA ILE A 359 -18.81 7.47 19.25
C ILE A 359 -19.74 7.43 18.04
N ASP A 360 -21.04 7.68 18.24
CA ASP A 360 -21.93 8.04 17.13
C ASP A 360 -21.73 9.52 16.80
N LEU A 361 -21.27 9.81 15.59
CA LEU A 361 -20.92 11.15 15.15
C LEU A 361 -22.15 12.05 14.92
N ASN A 362 -23.34 11.46 14.75
CA ASN A 362 -24.61 12.13 14.40
C ASN A 362 -24.55 13.13 13.22
N ILE A 363 -23.66 12.92 12.24
CA ILE A 363 -23.52 13.80 11.06
C ILE A 363 -24.51 13.39 9.95
N ASP A 364 -25.29 14.35 9.44
CA ASP A 364 -26.02 14.17 8.18
C ASP A 364 -25.08 14.37 6.99
N PHE A 365 -24.34 13.32 6.65
CA PHE A 365 -23.42 13.33 5.50
C PHE A 365 -24.10 13.72 4.17
N THR A 366 -25.43 13.62 4.05
CA THR A 366 -26.14 14.00 2.82
C THR A 366 -26.12 15.50 2.53
N LYS A 367 -25.64 16.32 3.48
CA LYS A 367 -25.51 17.77 3.34
C LYS A 367 -24.24 18.22 2.64
N PHE A 368 -23.19 17.38 2.54
CA PHE A 368 -21.97 17.73 1.80
C PHE A 368 -22.22 17.57 0.29
N PRO A 369 -22.31 18.66 -0.50
CA PRO A 369 -22.73 18.57 -1.90
C PRO A 369 -21.64 18.05 -2.84
N ASN A 370 -20.37 18.11 -2.42
CA ASN A 370 -19.18 17.86 -3.22
C ASN A 370 -18.37 16.62 -2.78
N LEU A 371 -18.82 15.89 -1.75
CA LEU A 371 -18.06 14.83 -1.09
C LEU A 371 -17.81 13.62 -2.01
N LYS A 372 -16.54 13.24 -2.15
CA LYS A 372 -16.03 12.16 -3.03
C LYS A 372 -15.25 11.10 -2.26
N SER A 373 -14.62 11.46 -1.15
CA SER A 373 -13.90 10.54 -0.25
C SER A 373 -14.40 10.71 1.18
N LEU A 374 -14.78 9.60 1.81
CA LEU A 374 -15.18 9.55 3.21
C LEU A 374 -14.40 8.46 3.95
N GLY A 375 -13.68 8.84 5.01
CA GLY A 375 -12.98 7.94 5.93
C GLY A 375 -13.55 8.05 7.35
N LEU A 376 -13.84 6.91 7.97
CA LEU A 376 -14.43 6.82 9.32
C LEU A 376 -13.78 5.66 10.09
N GLU A 377 -13.01 5.96 11.13
CA GLU A 377 -12.26 4.97 11.93
C GLU A 377 -12.58 5.11 13.43
N GLU A 378 -12.70 3.98 14.14
CA GLU A 378 -12.99 3.93 15.60
C GLU A 378 -14.35 4.56 16.01
N VAL A 379 -15.31 4.65 15.07
CA VAL A 379 -16.65 5.23 15.28
C VAL A 379 -17.77 4.18 15.33
N LYS A 380 -18.90 4.55 15.94
CA LYS A 380 -20.09 3.72 16.04
C LYS A 380 -20.89 3.72 14.73
N PHE A 381 -20.90 2.58 14.05
CA PHE A 381 -21.67 2.42 12.82
C PHE A 381 -23.12 2.01 13.11
N THR A 382 -24.00 2.99 13.29
CA THR A 382 -25.44 2.73 13.42
C THR A 382 -26.10 2.55 12.06
N ASN A 383 -27.36 2.08 12.06
CA ASN A 383 -28.17 2.02 10.84
C ASN A 383 -28.25 3.39 10.14
N ASP A 384 -28.34 4.47 10.91
CA ASP A 384 -28.57 5.80 10.35
C ASP A 384 -27.27 6.41 9.81
N THR A 385 -26.13 6.11 10.44
CA THR A 385 -24.78 6.35 9.88
C THR A 385 -24.65 5.69 8.50
N ILE A 386 -24.89 4.38 8.41
CA ILE A 386 -24.74 3.62 7.16
C ILE A 386 -25.82 4.02 6.12
N SER A 387 -27.04 4.34 6.57
CA SER A 387 -28.11 4.87 5.72
C SER A 387 -27.72 6.20 5.08
N ASN A 388 -27.15 7.13 5.86
CA ASN A 388 -26.66 8.41 5.34
C ASN A 388 -25.53 8.24 4.33
N ILE A 389 -24.54 7.39 4.63
CA ILE A 389 -23.44 7.05 3.70
C ILE A 389 -24.00 6.43 2.41
N SER A 390 -25.02 5.56 2.48
CA SER A 390 -25.63 4.94 1.30
C SER A 390 -26.31 5.93 0.34
N LYS A 391 -26.60 7.16 0.78
CA LYS A 391 -27.21 8.21 -0.06
C LYS A 391 -26.17 9.02 -0.85
N LEU A 392 -24.87 8.86 -0.54
CA LEU A 392 -23.74 9.56 -1.17
C LEU A 392 -23.41 8.99 -2.55
N VAL A 393 -24.36 9.00 -3.50
CA VAL A 393 -24.22 8.32 -4.80
C VAL A 393 -23.05 8.78 -5.68
N ASN A 394 -22.43 9.93 -5.38
CA ASN A 394 -21.25 10.47 -6.05
C ASN A 394 -19.91 10.04 -5.43
N LEU A 395 -19.93 9.26 -4.33
CA LEU A 395 -18.75 8.87 -3.59
C LEU A 395 -17.84 7.93 -4.42
N CYS A 396 -16.56 8.27 -4.50
CA CYS A 396 -15.51 7.55 -5.23
C CYS A 396 -14.67 6.66 -4.32
N GLU A 397 -14.52 7.07 -3.05
CA GLU A 397 -13.69 6.46 -2.00
C GLU A 397 -14.48 6.34 -0.69
N LEU A 398 -14.50 5.13 -0.11
CA LEU A 398 -15.08 4.87 1.21
C LEU A 398 -14.11 4.02 2.04
N GLU A 399 -13.70 4.54 3.19
CA GLU A 399 -12.90 3.83 4.18
C GLU A 399 -13.70 3.77 5.48
N LEU A 400 -14.07 2.57 5.91
CA LEU A 400 -14.61 2.32 7.25
C LEU A 400 -13.62 1.41 8.00
N GLY A 401 -13.42 1.62 9.30
CA GLY A 401 -12.52 0.73 10.04
C GLY A 401 -12.50 0.84 11.55
N TYR A 402 -11.75 -0.09 12.14
CA TYR A 402 -11.39 -0.12 13.57
C TYR A 402 -12.60 -0.10 14.53
N SER A 403 -13.74 -0.63 14.10
CA SER A 403 -14.96 -0.78 14.91
C SER A 403 -15.87 -1.85 14.31
N GLU A 404 -16.63 -2.54 15.16
CA GLU A 404 -17.58 -3.58 14.74
C GLU A 404 -18.63 -2.99 13.78
N ILE A 405 -18.91 -3.69 12.67
CA ILE A 405 -19.99 -3.32 11.75
C ILE A 405 -20.86 -4.54 11.43
N ASP A 406 -22.15 -4.46 11.76
CA ASP A 406 -23.14 -5.44 11.33
C ASP A 406 -23.12 -5.56 9.79
N ALA A 407 -22.69 -6.73 9.30
CA ALA A 407 -22.63 -7.06 7.88
C ALA A 407 -24.01 -7.03 7.19
N GLY A 408 -25.10 -7.08 7.96
CA GLY A 408 -26.46 -6.78 7.54
C GLY A 408 -26.61 -5.33 7.06
N LEU A 409 -26.18 -4.35 7.87
CA LEU A 409 -26.25 -2.92 7.56
C LEU A 409 -25.46 -2.56 6.30
N LEU A 410 -24.26 -3.14 6.14
CA LEU A 410 -23.38 -2.90 5.00
C LEU A 410 -24.04 -3.16 3.63
N ASN A 411 -25.10 -3.98 3.57
CA ASN A 411 -25.84 -4.20 2.32
C ASN A 411 -26.51 -2.94 1.75
N GLN A 412 -26.73 -1.90 2.56
CA GLN A 412 -27.25 -0.61 2.11
C GLN A 412 -26.27 0.09 1.15
N LEU A 413 -24.95 -0.07 1.34
CA LEU A 413 -23.89 0.53 0.53
C LEU A 413 -23.87 0.04 -0.93
N LYS A 414 -24.70 -0.96 -1.27
CA LYS A 414 -24.99 -1.39 -2.65
C LYS A 414 -25.43 -0.26 -3.58
N SER A 415 -25.99 0.82 -3.04
CA SER A 415 -26.34 2.04 -3.79
C SER A 415 -25.14 2.71 -4.46
N LEU A 416 -23.95 2.63 -3.86
CA LEU A 416 -22.74 3.37 -4.27
C LEU A 416 -22.05 2.77 -5.52
N LYS A 417 -22.56 1.64 -6.02
CA LYS A 417 -22.07 0.83 -7.15
C LYS A 417 -21.68 1.58 -8.43
N ASP A 418 -22.26 2.76 -8.67
CA ASP A 418 -22.13 3.47 -9.94
C ASP A 418 -20.90 4.38 -9.99
N ASN A 419 -20.38 4.84 -8.83
CA ASN A 419 -19.17 5.68 -8.75
C ASN A 419 -18.06 5.10 -7.87
N LEU A 420 -18.39 4.28 -6.85
CA LEU A 420 -17.41 3.81 -5.87
C LEU A 420 -16.31 2.97 -6.51
N SER A 421 -15.07 3.45 -6.37
CA SER A 421 -13.88 2.95 -7.07
C SER A 421 -12.81 2.40 -6.13
N SER A 422 -12.88 2.75 -4.85
CA SER A 422 -12.03 2.25 -3.78
C SER A 422 -12.87 2.03 -2.51
N LEU A 423 -12.69 0.88 -1.86
CA LEU A 423 -13.38 0.50 -0.63
C LEU A 423 -12.38 -0.14 0.34
N SER A 424 -12.34 0.39 1.57
CA SER A 424 -11.67 -0.22 2.71
C SER A 424 -12.70 -0.53 3.80
N LEU A 425 -12.72 -1.77 4.30
CA LEU A 425 -13.42 -2.19 5.52
C LEU A 425 -12.39 -2.90 6.39
N ILE A 426 -11.55 -2.14 7.10
CA ILE A 426 -10.39 -2.65 7.84
C ILE A 426 -10.72 -2.84 9.32
N HIS A 427 -10.46 -4.02 9.88
CA HIS A 427 -10.70 -4.27 11.31
C HIS A 427 -12.16 -4.02 11.74
N CYS A 428 -13.11 -4.57 10.98
CA CYS A 428 -14.56 -4.47 11.16
C CYS A 428 -15.23 -5.75 11.69
N ASP A 429 -14.42 -6.72 12.16
CA ASP A 429 -14.77 -8.10 12.54
C ASP A 429 -15.62 -8.89 11.52
N LEU A 430 -15.35 -8.71 10.22
CA LEU A 430 -16.07 -9.43 9.16
C LEU A 430 -15.63 -10.92 9.11
N ASP A 431 -16.57 -11.85 9.28
CA ASP A 431 -16.34 -13.31 9.18
C ASP A 431 -16.24 -13.82 7.72
N SER A 432 -16.69 -12.99 6.78
CA SER A 432 -16.91 -13.32 5.37
C SER A 432 -16.89 -12.04 4.52
N ILE A 433 -16.67 -12.17 3.21
CA ILE A 433 -16.69 -11.03 2.28
C ILE A 433 -18.16 -10.61 2.01
N PRO A 434 -18.61 -9.41 2.40
CA PRO A 434 -20.02 -9.01 2.27
C PRO A 434 -20.52 -8.99 0.81
N ASN A 435 -21.69 -9.58 0.57
CA ASN A 435 -22.21 -9.81 -0.78
C ASN A 435 -22.51 -8.55 -1.61
N PHE A 436 -22.67 -7.38 -0.97
CA PHE A 436 -22.88 -6.12 -1.69
C PHE A 436 -21.66 -5.72 -2.53
N ILE A 437 -20.44 -6.08 -2.08
CA ILE A 437 -19.17 -5.67 -2.71
C ILE A 437 -19.13 -6.15 -4.17
N PHE A 438 -19.62 -7.35 -4.47
CA PHE A 438 -19.63 -7.92 -5.83
C PHE A 438 -20.55 -7.18 -6.83
N SER A 439 -21.33 -6.20 -6.37
CA SER A 439 -22.10 -5.30 -7.23
C SER A 439 -21.40 -3.98 -7.56
N LEU A 440 -20.27 -3.67 -6.90
CA LEU A 440 -19.46 -2.47 -7.11
C LEU A 440 -18.61 -2.63 -8.38
N SER A 441 -19.25 -2.56 -9.55
CA SER A 441 -18.61 -2.92 -10.82
C SER A 441 -17.44 -2.02 -11.23
N ASN A 442 -17.38 -0.80 -10.69
CA ASN A 442 -16.30 0.18 -10.92
C ASN A 442 -15.12 0.07 -9.93
N LEU A 443 -15.18 -0.86 -8.97
CA LEU A 443 -14.17 -1.01 -7.92
C LEU A 443 -12.80 -1.43 -8.48
N LYS A 444 -11.76 -0.66 -8.12
CA LYS A 444 -10.35 -0.85 -8.45
C LYS A 444 -9.52 -1.26 -7.23
N TYR A 445 -9.86 -0.73 -6.05
CA TYR A 445 -9.18 -1.05 -4.80
C TYR A 445 -10.17 -1.68 -3.81
N LEU A 446 -9.79 -2.81 -3.23
CA LEU A 446 -10.56 -3.47 -2.17
C LEU A 446 -9.61 -3.90 -1.05
N ASN A 447 -9.79 -3.31 0.13
CA ASN A 447 -9.13 -3.71 1.36
C ASN A 447 -10.14 -4.25 2.37
N LEU A 448 -9.95 -5.51 2.78
CA LEU A 448 -10.67 -6.16 3.88
C LEU A 448 -9.67 -6.74 4.89
N GLY A 449 -8.51 -6.10 5.04
CA GLY A 449 -7.47 -6.55 5.95
C GLY A 449 -7.88 -6.51 7.42
N TYR A 450 -7.19 -7.28 8.27
CA TYR A 450 -7.38 -7.31 9.72
C TYR A 450 -8.81 -7.69 10.16
N ASN A 451 -9.51 -8.53 9.40
CA ASN A 451 -10.84 -9.06 9.73
C ASN A 451 -10.77 -10.56 10.09
N SER A 452 -11.94 -11.14 10.38
CA SER A 452 -12.09 -12.55 10.75
C SER A 452 -12.33 -13.49 9.55
N ILE A 453 -12.11 -13.04 8.31
CA ILE A 453 -12.61 -13.70 7.09
C ILE A 453 -12.09 -15.13 6.94
N LEU A 454 -13.01 -16.10 6.84
CA LEU A 454 -12.69 -17.53 6.82
C LEU A 454 -12.33 -18.08 5.43
N ASP A 455 -12.92 -17.54 4.37
CA ASP A 455 -12.86 -18.10 3.01
C ASP A 455 -12.96 -17.04 1.89
N PHE A 456 -12.43 -17.38 0.71
CA PHE A 456 -12.68 -16.59 -0.51
C PHE A 456 -14.10 -16.83 -1.05
N ASN A 457 -14.86 -15.74 -1.29
CA ASN A 457 -16.14 -15.84 -1.98
C ASN A 457 -15.93 -16.03 -3.51
N GLU A 458 -16.67 -16.97 -4.13
CA GLU A 458 -16.59 -17.26 -5.57
C GLU A 458 -16.86 -16.02 -6.46
N ASN A 459 -17.71 -15.10 -5.97
CA ASN A 459 -18.14 -13.89 -6.66
C ASN A 459 -17.10 -12.76 -6.62
N LEU A 460 -15.99 -12.90 -5.88
CA LEU A 460 -14.89 -11.93 -5.89
C LEU A 460 -14.29 -11.75 -7.30
N SER A 461 -14.40 -12.80 -8.13
CA SER A 461 -14.02 -12.75 -9.54
C SER A 461 -14.91 -11.86 -10.42
N ASN A 462 -16.05 -11.35 -9.94
CA ASN A 462 -16.95 -10.46 -10.69
C ASN A 462 -16.42 -9.02 -10.80
N LEU A 463 -15.47 -8.61 -9.93
CA LEU A 463 -14.89 -7.27 -9.88
C LEU A 463 -13.89 -7.04 -11.03
N LYS A 464 -14.36 -7.04 -12.29
CA LYS A 464 -13.49 -7.02 -13.49
C LYS A 464 -12.63 -5.75 -13.64
N ASN A 465 -12.88 -4.71 -12.83
CA ASN A 465 -12.07 -3.51 -12.77
C ASN A 465 -10.97 -3.53 -11.68
N LEU A 466 -10.92 -4.56 -10.83
CA LEU A 466 -10.05 -4.59 -9.65
C LEU A 466 -8.56 -4.60 -10.02
N GLU A 467 -7.81 -3.67 -9.44
CA GLU A 467 -6.38 -3.42 -9.61
C GLU A 467 -5.57 -3.81 -8.36
N SER A 468 -6.14 -3.68 -7.15
CA SER A 468 -5.54 -4.18 -5.90
C SER A 468 -6.57 -4.90 -5.02
N LEU A 469 -6.13 -5.99 -4.37
CA LEU A 469 -6.90 -6.81 -3.44
C LEU A 469 -6.08 -7.09 -2.17
N ILE A 470 -6.48 -6.50 -1.05
CA ILE A 470 -5.84 -6.67 0.26
C ILE A 470 -6.77 -7.48 1.18
N LEU A 471 -6.34 -8.69 1.55
CA LEU A 471 -6.98 -9.58 2.53
C LEU A 471 -5.99 -9.97 3.65
N LYS A 472 -4.93 -9.17 3.86
CA LYS A 472 -3.90 -9.37 4.89
C LYS A 472 -4.52 -9.53 6.28
N SER A 473 -3.92 -10.36 7.14
CA SER A 473 -4.37 -10.59 8.52
C SER A 473 -5.84 -11.03 8.57
N ASN A 474 -6.13 -12.19 7.99
CA ASN A 474 -7.45 -12.81 8.01
C ASN A 474 -7.33 -14.31 8.31
N ASN A 475 -8.46 -14.96 8.55
CA ASN A 475 -8.52 -16.37 8.92
C ASN A 475 -8.53 -17.35 7.72
N ILE A 476 -8.20 -16.90 6.50
CA ILE A 476 -8.46 -17.66 5.27
C ILE A 476 -7.64 -18.96 5.23
N LYS A 477 -8.34 -20.10 5.08
CA LYS A 477 -7.78 -21.46 5.16
C LYS A 477 -8.03 -22.31 3.90
N THR A 478 -8.66 -21.75 2.87
CA THR A 478 -8.99 -22.41 1.59
C THR A 478 -7.89 -22.28 0.52
N GLU A 479 -8.08 -22.96 -0.62
CA GLU A 479 -7.25 -22.75 -1.81
C GLU A 479 -7.55 -21.40 -2.47
N ILE A 480 -6.52 -20.74 -3.01
CA ILE A 480 -6.66 -19.50 -3.79
C ILE A 480 -7.48 -19.80 -5.08
N PRO A 481 -8.66 -19.19 -5.29
CA PRO A 481 -9.54 -19.58 -6.39
C PRO A 481 -8.96 -19.30 -7.77
N GLU A 482 -9.04 -20.29 -8.67
CA GLU A 482 -8.56 -20.14 -10.06
C GLU A 482 -9.31 -19.03 -10.81
N SER A 483 -10.53 -18.68 -10.40
CA SER A 483 -11.33 -17.58 -10.96
C SER A 483 -10.70 -16.19 -10.77
N LEU A 484 -9.83 -15.98 -9.78
CA LEU A 484 -9.10 -14.72 -9.59
C LEU A 484 -8.09 -14.44 -10.72
N ASN A 485 -7.67 -15.47 -11.47
CA ASN A 485 -6.86 -15.28 -12.69
C ASN A 485 -7.64 -14.57 -13.82
N SER A 486 -8.97 -14.41 -13.70
CA SER A 486 -9.80 -13.66 -14.66
C SER A 486 -9.86 -12.14 -14.40
N LEU A 487 -9.23 -11.66 -13.31
CA LEU A 487 -9.15 -10.24 -12.97
C LEU A 487 -7.97 -9.58 -13.71
N THR A 488 -8.09 -9.41 -15.03
CA THR A 488 -6.98 -9.03 -15.93
C THR A 488 -6.36 -7.64 -15.69
N LYS A 489 -6.88 -6.86 -14.74
CA LYS A 489 -6.29 -5.59 -14.28
C LYS A 489 -5.54 -5.69 -12.95
N LEU A 490 -5.63 -6.82 -12.23
CA LEU A 490 -5.09 -6.97 -10.88
C LEU A 490 -3.56 -6.87 -10.88
N LYS A 491 -3.04 -5.74 -10.39
CA LYS A 491 -1.60 -5.44 -10.21
C LYS A 491 -1.11 -5.90 -8.84
N GLU A 492 -1.97 -5.86 -7.83
CA GLU A 492 -1.60 -6.17 -6.46
C GLU A 492 -2.52 -7.23 -5.83
N ILE A 493 -1.92 -8.15 -5.08
CA ILE A 493 -2.64 -9.02 -4.15
C ILE A 493 -1.83 -9.18 -2.87
N ASN A 494 -2.47 -8.99 -1.72
CA ASN A 494 -1.86 -9.20 -0.41
C ASN A 494 -2.72 -10.13 0.46
N LEU A 495 -2.17 -11.32 0.75
CA LEU A 495 -2.73 -12.40 1.56
C LEU A 495 -1.83 -12.72 2.77
N GLU A 496 -0.98 -11.79 3.19
CA GLU A 496 -0.09 -11.94 4.34
C GLU A 496 -0.89 -12.31 5.61
N PHE A 497 -0.27 -13.03 6.55
CA PHE A 497 -0.92 -13.49 7.80
C PHE A 497 -2.27 -14.23 7.60
N ASN A 498 -2.35 -15.04 6.53
CA ASN A 498 -3.40 -16.05 6.32
C ASN A 498 -2.77 -17.45 6.20
N ASN A 499 -3.59 -18.51 6.12
CA ASN A 499 -3.16 -19.89 5.86
C ASN A 499 -3.74 -20.43 4.54
N VAL A 500 -3.58 -19.63 3.48
CA VAL A 500 -4.05 -19.92 2.11
C VAL A 500 -3.28 -21.09 1.48
N LYS A 501 -3.96 -21.84 0.60
CA LYS A 501 -3.47 -23.11 0.03
C LYS A 501 -3.49 -23.14 -1.50
N GLY A 502 -2.88 -24.17 -2.06
CA GLY A 502 -2.99 -24.50 -3.47
C GLY A 502 -1.99 -23.75 -4.35
N LYS A 503 -2.48 -22.93 -5.28
CA LYS A 503 -1.69 -22.41 -6.41
C LYS A 503 -1.51 -20.89 -6.34
N THR A 504 -0.30 -20.39 -6.59
CA THR A 504 -0.07 -18.95 -6.84
C THR A 504 -0.84 -18.48 -8.08
N LEU A 505 -1.25 -17.22 -8.13
CA LEU A 505 -1.89 -16.65 -9.32
C LEU A 505 -0.91 -16.56 -10.51
N THR A 506 -1.45 -16.74 -11.71
CA THR A 506 -0.73 -16.80 -12.99
C THR A 506 -0.92 -15.54 -13.86
N ASN A 507 -1.68 -14.58 -13.33
CA ASN A 507 -2.14 -13.37 -14.00
C ASN A 507 -0.96 -12.44 -14.37
N PRO A 508 -0.76 -12.09 -15.67
CA PRO A 508 0.40 -11.30 -16.10
C PRO A 508 0.39 -9.83 -15.66
N SER A 509 -0.74 -9.28 -15.18
CA SER A 509 -0.79 -7.90 -14.68
C SER A 509 -0.11 -7.73 -13.31
N LEU A 510 0.04 -8.80 -12.51
CA LEU A 510 0.53 -8.72 -11.13
C LEU A 510 1.97 -8.19 -11.02
N GLU A 511 2.12 -7.09 -10.30
CA GLU A 511 3.33 -6.33 -9.99
C GLU A 511 3.78 -6.57 -8.54
N THR A 512 2.82 -6.55 -7.62
CA THR A 512 3.00 -6.91 -6.21
C THR A 512 2.19 -8.16 -5.91
N CYS A 513 2.79 -9.16 -5.27
CA CYS A 513 2.06 -10.30 -4.74
C CYS A 513 2.72 -10.79 -3.45
N ILE A 514 1.97 -10.72 -2.34
CA ILE A 514 2.40 -11.11 -1.00
C ILE A 514 1.47 -12.26 -0.57
N TYR A 515 2.02 -13.46 -0.39
CA TYR A 515 1.23 -14.68 -0.18
C TYR A 515 1.28 -15.23 1.26
N GLY A 516 2.15 -14.70 2.13
CA GLY A 516 2.34 -15.24 3.48
C GLY A 516 3.01 -16.62 3.47
N GLN A 517 2.33 -17.65 3.99
CA GLN A 517 2.93 -18.97 4.25
C GLN A 517 3.13 -19.81 2.97
N LEU A 518 4.26 -19.60 2.28
CA LEU A 518 4.61 -20.23 1.00
C LEU A 518 4.60 -21.78 1.01
N ASN A 519 4.79 -22.42 2.16
CA ASN A 519 4.84 -23.89 2.29
C ASN A 519 3.50 -24.56 1.91
N SER A 520 2.39 -23.88 2.16
CA SER A 520 1.02 -24.28 1.80
C SER A 520 0.69 -24.09 0.32
N LEU A 521 1.60 -23.46 -0.43
CA LEU A 521 1.41 -23.06 -1.83
C LEU A 521 2.39 -23.79 -2.77
N CYS A 522 2.08 -23.67 -4.06
CA CYS A 522 2.99 -24.02 -5.14
C CYS A 522 2.93 -23.00 -6.29
N LEU A 523 4.07 -22.84 -6.96
CA LEU A 523 4.27 -21.91 -8.07
C LEU A 523 3.63 -22.46 -9.33
N ALA A 524 2.45 -21.94 -9.70
CA ALA A 524 1.73 -22.38 -10.90
C ALA A 524 2.38 -21.87 -12.19
N LYS A 525 2.97 -20.67 -12.16
CA LYS A 525 3.70 -20.03 -13.26
C LYS A 525 4.62 -18.95 -12.69
N LYS A 526 5.87 -18.86 -13.16
CA LYS A 526 6.78 -17.75 -12.77
C LYS A 526 6.19 -16.40 -13.24
N ASN A 527 6.20 -15.41 -12.34
CA ASN A 527 5.63 -14.09 -12.55
C ASN A 527 6.58 -12.99 -12.03
N LYS A 528 6.43 -11.74 -12.48
CA LYS A 528 7.34 -10.62 -12.11
C LYS A 528 7.30 -10.28 -10.61
N CYS A 529 6.14 -10.46 -9.98
CA CYS A 529 5.94 -10.17 -8.56
C CYS A 529 6.55 -11.23 -7.60
N ILE A 530 6.75 -12.47 -8.05
CA ILE A 530 7.21 -13.58 -7.20
C ILE A 530 8.75 -13.56 -7.12
N LYS A 531 9.27 -12.98 -6.04
CA LYS A 531 10.71 -12.89 -5.74
C LYS A 531 11.26 -14.10 -4.97
N GLU A 532 10.36 -14.87 -4.35
CA GLU A 532 10.70 -15.93 -3.38
C GLU A 532 10.82 -17.32 -4.02
N VAL A 533 11.54 -18.24 -3.36
CA VAL A 533 11.80 -19.60 -3.86
C VAL A 533 10.63 -20.53 -3.53
N ILE A 534 9.51 -20.36 -4.24
CA ILE A 534 8.34 -21.23 -4.13
C ILE A 534 8.55 -22.47 -5.02
N ARG A 535 8.32 -23.68 -4.47
CA ARG A 535 8.37 -24.93 -5.26
C ARG A 535 7.40 -24.87 -6.46
N PRO A 536 7.80 -25.30 -7.67
CA PRO A 536 6.86 -25.48 -8.77
C PRO A 536 5.66 -26.32 -8.34
N CYS A 537 4.46 -25.97 -8.81
CA CYS A 537 3.34 -26.90 -8.70
C CYS A 537 3.72 -28.20 -9.38
N GLU A 538 3.71 -29.28 -8.60
CA GLU A 538 3.64 -30.62 -9.13
C GLU A 538 2.45 -30.65 -10.10
N LYS A 539 2.76 -30.78 -11.39
CA LYS A 539 1.81 -31.40 -12.30
C LYS A 539 1.54 -32.74 -11.65
N LYS A 540 0.32 -32.97 -11.14
CA LYS A 540 -0.14 -34.33 -10.87
C LYS A 540 0.24 -35.12 -12.12
N GLU A 541 1.07 -36.15 -11.98
CA GLU A 541 1.22 -37.11 -13.05
C GLU A 541 -0.18 -37.70 -13.21
N ASN A 542 -0.89 -37.21 -14.23
CA ASN A 542 -2.17 -37.71 -14.70
C ASN A 542 -2.19 -39.23 -14.52
N GLU A 543 -3.12 -39.75 -13.72
CA GLU A 543 -3.07 -41.13 -13.22
C GLU A 543 -2.67 -42.08 -14.37
N LYS A 544 -1.56 -42.81 -14.20
CA LYS A 544 -1.07 -43.66 -15.29
C LYS A 544 -2.06 -44.80 -15.49
N CYS A 545 -2.43 -45.03 -16.75
CA CYS A 545 -3.55 -45.88 -17.10
C CYS A 545 -3.24 -46.72 -18.35
N GLY A 546 -3.91 -47.86 -18.46
CA GLY A 546 -3.62 -48.83 -19.51
C GLY A 546 -3.35 -50.22 -18.95
N LYS A 547 -3.12 -51.15 -19.87
CA LYS A 547 -2.90 -52.57 -19.58
C LYS A 547 -1.71 -52.77 -18.64
N GLY A 548 -1.97 -53.34 -17.46
CA GLY A 548 -0.96 -53.60 -16.44
C GLY A 548 -0.68 -52.43 -15.48
N ILE A 549 -1.36 -51.29 -15.61
CA ILE A 549 -1.23 -50.15 -14.68
C ILE A 549 -2.54 -49.91 -13.92
N GLY A 550 -3.64 -49.66 -14.64
CA GLY A 550 -4.91 -49.31 -13.99
C GLY A 550 -5.90 -48.60 -14.89
N LYS A 551 -7.08 -48.30 -14.33
CA LYS A 551 -8.13 -47.47 -14.94
C LYS A 551 -8.14 -46.09 -14.30
N CYS A 552 -8.58 -45.08 -15.05
CA CYS A 552 -8.76 -43.74 -14.53
C CYS A 552 -9.89 -43.63 -13.52
N SER A 553 -9.78 -42.65 -12.61
CA SER A 553 -10.87 -42.18 -11.77
C SER A 553 -12.15 -41.88 -12.57
N SER A 554 -13.32 -42.09 -11.95
CA SER A 554 -14.62 -42.02 -12.63
C SER A 554 -14.86 -40.68 -13.34
N GLY A 555 -15.33 -40.75 -14.59
CA GLY A 555 -15.52 -39.58 -15.45
C GLY A 555 -14.31 -39.20 -16.31
N GLN A 556 -13.12 -39.74 -16.04
CA GLN A 556 -11.90 -39.45 -16.81
C GLN A 556 -11.66 -40.44 -17.96
N CYS A 557 -10.83 -40.02 -18.92
CA CYS A 557 -10.46 -40.74 -20.13
C CYS A 557 -9.00 -41.16 -20.09
N CYS A 558 -8.68 -42.37 -20.54
CA CYS A 558 -7.29 -42.82 -20.64
C CYS A 558 -6.72 -42.52 -22.02
N SER A 559 -5.79 -41.55 -22.11
CA SER A 559 -5.17 -41.15 -23.38
C SER A 559 -4.37 -42.26 -24.07
N ARG A 560 -4.09 -42.10 -25.37
CA ARG A 560 -3.19 -42.99 -26.15
C ARG A 560 -1.74 -43.04 -25.61
N LYS A 561 -1.39 -42.18 -24.66
CA LYS A 561 -0.08 -42.12 -24.00
C LYS A 561 -0.06 -42.79 -22.62
N GLY A 562 -1.18 -43.34 -22.16
CA GLY A 562 -1.27 -44.01 -20.86
C GLY A 562 -1.41 -43.07 -19.65
N TYR A 563 -2.10 -41.95 -19.84
CA TYR A 563 -2.36 -40.92 -18.82
C TYR A 563 -3.84 -40.54 -18.78
N CYS A 564 -4.39 -40.33 -17.59
CA CYS A 564 -5.79 -39.94 -17.37
C CYS A 564 -6.06 -38.43 -17.53
N GLY A 565 -7.27 -38.08 -18.00
CA GLY A 565 -7.72 -36.68 -18.05
C GLY A 565 -9.10 -36.53 -18.68
N THR A 566 -9.68 -35.33 -18.61
CA THR A 566 -11.06 -35.05 -19.05
C THR A 566 -11.17 -34.30 -20.39
N THR A 567 -10.06 -33.82 -20.95
CA THR A 567 -10.08 -33.03 -22.20
C THR A 567 -10.05 -33.91 -23.45
N LYS A 568 -10.34 -33.29 -24.60
CA LYS A 568 -10.37 -33.94 -25.93
C LYS A 568 -9.08 -34.70 -26.29
N ASP A 569 -7.93 -34.30 -25.75
CA ASP A 569 -6.64 -34.98 -25.99
C ASP A 569 -6.52 -36.32 -25.26
N TYR A 570 -7.30 -36.50 -24.20
CA TYR A 570 -7.41 -37.74 -23.43
C TYR A 570 -8.56 -38.60 -23.94
N CYS A 571 -9.71 -38.00 -24.24
CA CYS A 571 -10.94 -38.69 -24.64
C CYS A 571 -11.06 -38.99 -26.14
N GLY A 572 -10.20 -38.40 -26.98
CA GLY A 572 -10.29 -38.44 -28.43
C GLY A 572 -9.67 -39.68 -29.12
N LYS A 573 -9.20 -39.49 -30.36
CA LYS A 573 -8.73 -40.59 -31.23
C LYS A 573 -7.53 -41.32 -30.61
N GLY A 574 -7.74 -42.60 -30.28
CA GLY A 574 -6.73 -43.44 -29.63
C GLY A 574 -6.81 -43.47 -28.10
N CYS A 575 -7.85 -42.88 -27.50
CA CYS A 575 -8.21 -43.13 -26.11
C CYS A 575 -8.44 -44.65 -25.87
N GLN A 576 -8.02 -45.15 -24.71
CA GLN A 576 -8.06 -46.56 -24.33
C GLN A 576 -9.33 -46.86 -23.51
N SER A 577 -10.39 -47.32 -24.18
CA SER A 577 -11.75 -47.46 -23.59
C SER A 577 -11.87 -48.49 -22.46
N GLU A 578 -10.96 -49.46 -22.39
CA GLU A 578 -10.88 -50.39 -21.26
C GLU A 578 -10.48 -49.69 -19.94
N PHE A 579 -9.84 -48.52 -20.03
CA PHE A 579 -9.20 -47.82 -18.91
C PHE A 579 -9.73 -46.39 -18.68
N GLY A 580 -10.69 -45.91 -19.48
CA GLY A 580 -11.38 -44.63 -19.26
C GLY A 580 -12.47 -44.29 -20.30
N ASN A 581 -13.23 -43.23 -20.05
CA ASN A 581 -14.48 -42.89 -20.73
C ASN A 581 -14.31 -42.21 -22.11
N CYS A 582 -13.76 -42.94 -23.08
CA CYS A 582 -13.48 -42.44 -24.43
C CYS A 582 -14.71 -41.98 -25.22
N TYR A 583 -14.53 -40.98 -26.08
CA TYR A 583 -15.55 -40.57 -27.05
C TYR A 583 -15.73 -41.62 -28.17
N PRO A 584 -16.97 -41.85 -28.65
CA PRO A 584 -17.23 -42.82 -29.72
C PRO A 584 -16.55 -42.41 -31.04
N SER A 585 -15.77 -43.33 -31.61
CA SER A 585 -15.09 -43.14 -32.90
C SER A 585 -16.06 -43.31 -34.07
N SER A 586 -15.99 -42.43 -35.07
CA SER A 586 -16.87 -42.45 -36.24
C SER A 586 -16.30 -43.24 -37.43
N SER A 587 -17.13 -44.13 -37.99
CA SER A 587 -16.92 -44.96 -39.21
C SER A 587 -15.86 -46.09 -39.12
N SER A 588 -16.00 -47.25 -39.80
CA SER A 588 -16.96 -47.62 -40.87
C SER A 588 -17.42 -49.10 -40.87
N THR A 589 -18.73 -49.28 -41.11
CA THR A 589 -19.44 -50.32 -41.90
C THR A 589 -19.11 -51.83 -41.80
N ILE A 590 -20.06 -52.60 -41.25
CA ILE A 590 -20.67 -53.79 -41.91
C ILE A 590 -22.20 -53.70 -41.74
N THR A 591 -22.96 -54.22 -42.71
CA THR A 591 -24.39 -53.90 -42.93
C THR A 591 -25.36 -55.00 -42.45
N LYS A 592 -26.46 -54.61 -41.81
CA LYS A 592 -27.81 -55.16 -42.10
C LYS A 592 -28.92 -54.17 -41.68
N THR A 593 -30.00 -54.14 -42.46
CA THR A 593 -31.18 -53.26 -42.30
C THR A 593 -31.98 -53.59 -41.03
N VAL A 594 -32.81 -52.69 -40.45
CA VAL A 594 -34.00 -52.05 -41.06
C VAL A 594 -34.12 -50.54 -40.74
N THR A 595 -34.77 -49.80 -41.64
CA THR A 595 -35.25 -48.40 -41.60
C THR A 595 -36.21 -48.09 -40.42
N MET A 596 -36.49 -46.87 -39.92
CA MET A 596 -36.02 -45.46 -40.02
C MET A 596 -36.70 -44.70 -38.82
N ILE A 597 -36.74 -43.37 -38.55
CA ILE A 597 -36.55 -42.08 -39.27
C ILE A 597 -35.66 -41.13 -38.41
N ARG A 598 -35.36 -39.94 -38.95
CA ARG A 598 -34.47 -38.84 -38.51
C ARG A 598 -34.89 -38.00 -37.26
N ASN A 599 -33.85 -37.47 -36.59
CA ASN A 599 -33.68 -36.09 -36.05
C ASN A 599 -34.32 -35.60 -34.70
N SER A 600 -33.44 -35.41 -33.69
CA SER A 600 -32.99 -34.08 -33.15
C SER A 600 -33.03 -33.84 -31.63
N LYS A 601 -32.08 -32.97 -31.18
CA LYS A 601 -31.84 -32.37 -29.84
C LYS A 601 -31.47 -33.30 -28.64
N PRO A 602 -30.50 -32.91 -27.80
CA PRO A 602 -30.27 -33.51 -26.48
C PRO A 602 -31.15 -32.87 -25.40
N THR A 603 -31.54 -33.65 -24.40
CA THR A 603 -32.22 -33.17 -23.17
C THR A 603 -31.71 -33.93 -21.95
N ASN A 604 -31.59 -33.24 -20.81
CA ASN A 604 -31.25 -33.86 -19.53
C ASN A 604 -32.32 -34.87 -19.13
N LYS A 605 -31.96 -36.15 -19.09
CA LYS A 605 -32.88 -37.23 -18.72
C LYS A 605 -32.69 -37.58 -17.24
N ALA A 606 -33.61 -37.11 -16.40
CA ALA A 606 -33.56 -37.32 -14.95
C ALA A 606 -33.57 -38.82 -14.59
N ILE A 607 -32.74 -39.20 -13.63
CA ILE A 607 -32.57 -40.59 -13.18
C ILE A 607 -33.87 -41.05 -12.49
N ARG A 608 -34.29 -42.29 -12.78
CA ARG A 608 -35.50 -42.92 -12.25
C ARG A 608 -35.19 -43.90 -11.12
N CYS A 609 -36.15 -44.09 -10.23
CA CYS A 609 -36.11 -45.02 -9.10
C CYS A 609 -37.50 -45.56 -8.78
N GLY A 610 -37.56 -46.60 -7.94
CA GLY A 610 -38.81 -47.22 -7.49
C GLY A 610 -38.84 -48.73 -7.71
N LYS A 611 -39.91 -49.37 -7.22
CA LYS A 611 -40.15 -50.81 -7.34
C LYS A 611 -40.13 -51.27 -8.80
N GLY A 612 -39.20 -52.16 -9.14
CA GLY A 612 -38.99 -52.64 -10.51
C GLY A 612 -38.15 -51.73 -11.42
N ILE A 613 -37.65 -50.59 -10.92
CA ILE A 613 -36.76 -49.67 -11.64
C ILE A 613 -35.36 -49.68 -11.01
N GLY A 614 -35.26 -49.56 -9.69
CA GLY A 614 -33.98 -49.54 -8.96
C GLY A 614 -33.89 -48.45 -7.91
N HIS A 615 -32.73 -48.36 -7.28
CA HIS A 615 -32.40 -47.36 -6.26
C HIS A 615 -31.72 -46.13 -6.88
N CYS A 616 -31.81 -45.00 -6.21
CA CYS A 616 -31.01 -43.82 -6.54
C CYS A 616 -29.51 -44.03 -6.21
N PRO A 617 -28.59 -43.30 -6.88
CA PRO A 617 -27.19 -43.23 -6.46
C PRO A 617 -27.07 -42.72 -5.02
N SER A 618 -25.97 -43.06 -4.35
CA SER A 618 -25.70 -42.64 -2.96
C SER A 618 -26.05 -41.17 -2.70
N ASP A 619 -26.63 -40.93 -1.52
CA ASP A 619 -27.06 -39.63 -1.01
C ASP A 619 -28.19 -38.93 -1.79
N ASN A 620 -28.71 -39.52 -2.87
CA ASN A 620 -29.94 -39.05 -3.53
C ASN A 620 -31.22 -39.67 -2.92
N CYS A 621 -32.29 -38.88 -2.96
CA CYS A 621 -33.61 -39.25 -2.49
C CYS A 621 -34.52 -39.71 -3.63
N CYS A 622 -35.36 -40.72 -3.38
CA CYS A 622 -36.32 -41.21 -4.38
C CYS A 622 -37.70 -40.58 -4.19
N SER A 623 -38.03 -39.57 -4.99
CA SER A 623 -39.33 -38.87 -4.92
C SER A 623 -40.54 -39.81 -5.11
N ARG A 624 -41.73 -39.39 -4.63
CA ARG A 624 -43.03 -40.07 -4.91
C ARG A 624 -43.38 -40.24 -6.38
N LYS A 625 -42.65 -39.59 -7.31
CA LYS A 625 -42.83 -39.73 -8.77
C LYS A 625 -41.81 -40.71 -9.40
N GLY A 626 -40.96 -41.35 -8.59
CA GLY A 626 -39.93 -42.29 -9.03
C GLY A 626 -38.77 -41.63 -9.76
N TYR A 627 -38.34 -40.44 -9.30
CA TYR A 627 -37.15 -39.72 -9.78
C TYR A 627 -36.17 -39.45 -8.63
N CYS A 628 -34.88 -39.42 -8.94
CA CYS A 628 -33.80 -39.16 -7.99
C CYS A 628 -33.40 -37.67 -7.93
N GLY A 629 -33.10 -37.17 -6.73
CA GLY A 629 -32.51 -35.85 -6.50
C GLY A 629 -32.25 -35.57 -5.01
N THR A 630 -31.57 -34.48 -4.70
CA THR A 630 -31.11 -34.13 -3.33
C THR A 630 -31.95 -33.07 -2.61
N THR A 631 -32.93 -32.45 -3.26
CA THR A 631 -33.71 -31.35 -2.66
C THR A 631 -34.98 -31.86 -1.97
N ASN A 632 -35.60 -31.04 -1.12
CA ASN A 632 -36.84 -31.38 -0.41
C ASN A 632 -38.01 -31.82 -1.33
N ALA A 633 -38.00 -31.44 -2.62
CA ALA A 633 -38.96 -31.94 -3.62
C ALA A 633 -38.82 -33.45 -3.91
N TYR A 634 -37.68 -34.03 -3.56
CA TYR A 634 -37.36 -35.46 -3.68
C TYR A 634 -37.30 -36.16 -2.32
N CYS A 635 -36.74 -35.52 -1.30
CA CYS A 635 -36.52 -36.10 0.02
C CYS A 635 -37.70 -35.97 0.99
N GLY A 636 -38.64 -35.04 0.75
CA GLY A 636 -39.79 -34.79 1.61
C GLY A 636 -40.98 -35.73 1.40
N THR A 637 -42.17 -35.27 1.79
CA THR A 637 -43.39 -36.10 1.95
C THR A 637 -43.71 -36.99 0.74
N GLY A 638 -43.70 -38.31 0.98
CA GLY A 638 -43.91 -39.35 -0.02
C GLY A 638 -42.63 -39.87 -0.69
N CYS A 639 -41.45 -39.45 -0.25
CA CYS A 639 -40.19 -40.08 -0.61
C CYS A 639 -40.24 -41.61 -0.32
N GLN A 640 -39.69 -42.39 -1.25
CA GLN A 640 -39.69 -43.86 -1.23
C GLN A 640 -38.39 -44.37 -0.60
N SER A 641 -38.39 -44.58 0.71
CA SER A 641 -37.21 -44.96 1.50
C SER A 641 -36.59 -46.32 1.11
N GLU A 642 -37.37 -47.22 0.51
CA GLU A 642 -36.86 -48.46 -0.09
C GLU A 642 -35.92 -48.22 -1.30
N PHE A 643 -35.92 -47.03 -1.91
CA PHE A 643 -35.22 -46.75 -3.17
C PHE A 643 -34.33 -45.50 -3.16
N GLY A 644 -34.15 -44.85 -2.00
CA GLY A 644 -33.29 -43.68 -1.81
C GLY A 644 -33.38 -43.15 -0.37
N LYS A 645 -32.52 -42.19 0.00
CA LYS A 645 -32.64 -41.54 1.33
C LYS A 645 -33.90 -40.67 1.39
N CYS A 646 -34.46 -40.47 2.58
CA CYS A 646 -35.61 -39.60 2.82
C CYS A 646 -35.38 -38.82 4.13
N ASN A 647 -36.04 -37.67 4.26
CA ASN A 647 -35.99 -36.80 5.44
C ASN A 647 -37.14 -37.10 6.41
#